data_AF-A0AA97KB03-F1
#
_entry.id   AF-A0AA97KB03-F1
#
_cell.length_a   1.000
_cell.length_b   1.000
_cell.length_c   1.000
_cell.angle_alpha   90.00
_cell.angle_beta   90.00
_cell.angle_gamma   90.00
#
_symmetry.space_group_name_H-M   'P 1'
#
loop_
_entity.id
_entity.type
_entity.pdbx_description
1 polymer ?
#
loop_
_entity_poly.entity_id
_entity_poly.type
_entity_poly.pdbx_seq_one_letter_code
_entity_poly.pdbx_strand_id
1 'polypeptide(L)'
;MELYTTEARKLDIFISENLQPNEEFLGHVRQAVDILCQFLRENCFKDAAAPRPRVLKVVKGGSVGNGTAIKGGSDVDLVVFLNIFKDYKDQETKLKEIVQEIGRKHKEFTEENGKHLDVTLEASKWLNPRVISFTLCSYDPRDSIELNVLPAFDALGQYKKGSKPDPQVYIDLINSTSSSRGGEFSTCFTELQKDFIVARPPKLKSLIRLLKHWYKEYVCLHKAKLRSGESLPPKYALELLAVYAWEQGSGETDFDTEKGFRTVLWLLQQYRQLCVFWTMYYDFENEILKSYLLRQLQKPRPVILDPADPTGIVGEGSRWDLLAQEAERCSRQKCCLPYWDVPVRSKHTQVPFWGCSPTPKIYGAKSIREQKLKEEKKLLSGVVGKVLGVGDRGVKKRNCSEVSVLLPCKAQETETETFFAALSSAMGLYETDAGKLDKFIFDHLQPNEEFLGQVRRAIDKICKFLRENCFKDAAPPRPRVLKVIKGGSSGKGTALKGGSDADLVVFLSIFKAYTDQEHHRKEIIQEIERRLKEFKNKEGRYIDVTIEPSKWPNPRVLSFTLRSFDLRDSIEFDVLPAFDALGQRTGLKPHPQVYIDLIDSSSRGGEFSTCFTELQRDFIIDRPTKLKSLIRLLKHWYKEYVNVYQYKSQLQSGESLPPKYALELLAVYAWEQGSQDKAFDMAKGFRTVLWLLLQHRQLCIFWTKYYNFENATVRQYLTDQLQKSRPVILDPADPTGLLGEGCRWDLLAQEAEHCLGQKCCTHTYVPSAFNWDVPLQVSWEEAAMAYEVRVAFGSCPARPPPFVSVRETKLLREPRNNCRFPALRAVSFPGRKRKGGPVAGLCVPFGTREPAMLSAARFPAMELYDTDASKLDKFIVERLQPNAGVRDQMLERVGDVCEFLRDKCFRDAAPPRPRVLKAVKGGSSGKGTALKEGSDADLVVFLSIFKGYTDQQQYRKEIIQEIEKRLREYKNKEGESLDVNFEPSKWPNPRVLSFTLPSRDLSESIEFDVLPAFDALGHFQKGSKPDPQVYVDLIVLMNSGCCRGGEFSTCFTELQKDFIIARPTKLKSLIRLLKHWYKKYVNVNQYKSQLRSGESLPPKYALELLAVYAWEQGSQETDFDMAKGFRTVLWLLQQHSQLCIFWTTYYDFGNETLRRHLISQLRKPKPVILDPADPTGLLGEGSRWDLLVQEAERCSRQKCCTNNYVSSAIRWDVPLQVSWKEEARPNPEKKPISFSPRRKRKVKPGGLPTE
;
A
#
# COMPACT_ATOMS: atom_id res chain seq x y z
N MET A 1 12.34 26.02 -38.26
CA MET A 1 10.89 25.74 -38.33
C MET A 1 10.26 26.21 -37.03
N GLU A 2 8.98 26.61 -36.99
CA GLU A 2 8.32 26.96 -35.71
C GLU A 2 7.64 25.74 -35.07
N LEU A 3 7.69 25.63 -33.74
CA LEU A 3 7.12 24.48 -33.04
C LEU A 3 5.60 24.38 -33.22
N TYR A 4 4.87 25.50 -33.13
CA TYR A 4 3.40 25.50 -33.14
C TYR A 4 2.80 25.14 -34.51
N THR A 5 3.57 25.31 -35.59
CA THR A 5 3.16 24.92 -36.96
C THR A 5 3.65 23.52 -37.35
N THR A 6 4.55 22.91 -36.58
CA THR A 6 5.07 21.55 -36.78
C THR A 6 4.01 20.50 -36.42
N GLU A 7 3.82 19.47 -37.25
CA GLU A 7 2.92 18.34 -36.94
C GLU A 7 3.47 17.46 -35.80
N ALA A 8 2.60 16.93 -34.93
CA ALA A 8 2.97 16.04 -33.81
C ALA A 8 3.96 14.92 -34.20
N ARG A 9 3.64 14.17 -35.26
CA ARG A 9 4.49 13.08 -35.81
C ARG A 9 5.87 13.52 -36.32
N LYS A 10 6.08 14.82 -36.54
CA LYS A 10 7.34 15.41 -37.01
C LYS A 10 8.20 15.96 -35.86
N LEU A 11 7.76 15.86 -34.60
CA LEU A 11 8.48 16.40 -33.44
C LEU A 11 9.89 15.80 -33.27
N ASP A 12 10.09 14.51 -33.56
CA ASP A 12 11.44 13.91 -33.51
C ASP A 12 12.39 14.52 -34.56
N ILE A 13 11.90 14.73 -35.79
CA ILE A 13 12.64 15.36 -36.89
C ILE A 13 12.96 16.81 -36.51
N PHE A 14 11.98 17.54 -35.99
CA PHE A 14 12.14 18.91 -35.49
C PHE A 14 13.25 19.01 -34.43
N ILE A 15 13.29 18.08 -33.47
CA ILE A 15 14.35 18.05 -32.44
C ILE A 15 15.72 17.82 -33.06
N SER A 16 15.87 16.84 -33.96
CA SER A 16 17.17 16.54 -34.57
C SER A 16 17.68 17.65 -35.50
N GLU A 17 16.81 18.32 -36.25
CA GLU A 17 17.20 19.31 -37.26
C GLU A 17 17.30 20.74 -36.70
N ASN A 18 16.49 21.10 -35.71
CA ASN A 18 16.37 22.49 -35.25
C ASN A 18 16.91 22.70 -33.83
N LEU A 19 16.94 21.67 -32.98
CA LEU A 19 17.26 21.82 -31.55
C LEU A 19 18.60 21.24 -31.12
N GLN A 20 19.09 20.16 -31.72
CA GLN A 20 20.38 19.58 -31.31
C GLN A 20 21.55 20.50 -31.74
N PRO A 21 22.48 20.87 -30.82
CA PRO A 21 23.69 21.61 -31.20
C PRO A 21 24.61 20.78 -32.09
N ASN A 22 25.40 21.44 -32.95
CA ASN A 22 26.43 20.79 -33.75
C ASN A 22 27.51 20.15 -32.83
N GLU A 23 27.91 18.90 -33.09
CA GLU A 23 28.94 18.20 -32.31
C GLU A 23 30.33 18.88 -32.42
N GLU A 24 30.61 19.55 -33.54
CA GLU A 24 31.82 20.35 -33.73
C GLU A 24 31.85 21.56 -32.77
N PHE A 25 30.75 22.33 -32.71
CA PHE A 25 30.59 23.42 -31.74
C PHE A 25 30.65 22.91 -30.29
N LEU A 26 30.00 21.77 -29.98
CA LEU A 26 30.16 21.12 -28.68
C LEU A 26 31.60 20.66 -28.43
N GLY A 27 32.38 20.35 -29.47
CA GLY A 27 33.82 20.10 -29.40
C GLY A 27 34.58 21.33 -28.90
N HIS A 28 34.43 22.47 -29.57
CA HIS A 28 35.07 23.73 -29.17
C HIS A 28 34.63 24.19 -27.77
N VAL A 29 33.35 24.03 -27.42
CA VAL A 29 32.84 24.30 -26.07
C VAL A 29 33.47 23.38 -25.02
N ARG A 30 33.65 22.08 -25.32
CA ARG A 30 34.35 21.14 -24.41
C ARG A 30 35.79 21.60 -24.16
N GLN A 31 36.51 21.99 -25.22
CA GLN A 31 37.89 22.50 -25.15
C GLN A 31 38.00 23.81 -24.35
N ALA A 32 37.14 24.80 -24.64
CA ALA A 32 37.11 26.07 -23.91
C ALA A 32 36.82 25.87 -22.41
N VAL A 33 35.89 24.95 -22.10
CA VAL A 33 35.58 24.55 -20.73
C VAL A 33 36.76 23.83 -20.06
N ASP A 34 37.52 23.00 -20.77
CA ASP A 34 38.69 22.32 -20.21
C ASP A 34 39.83 23.30 -19.90
N ILE A 35 40.10 24.26 -20.78
CA ILE A 35 41.07 25.35 -20.54
C ILE A 35 40.64 26.18 -19.31
N LEU A 36 39.38 26.58 -19.22
CA LEU A 36 38.86 27.31 -18.06
C LEU A 36 38.90 26.47 -16.77
N CYS A 37 38.63 25.16 -16.85
CA CYS A 37 38.78 24.25 -15.70
C CYS A 37 40.23 24.15 -15.23
N GLN A 38 41.20 24.17 -16.14
CA GLN A 38 42.63 24.20 -15.80
C GLN A 38 43.00 25.55 -15.14
N PHE A 39 42.60 26.67 -15.74
CA PHE A 39 42.80 28.01 -15.16
C PHE A 39 42.25 28.11 -13.72
N LEU A 40 41.01 27.65 -13.50
CA LEU A 40 40.36 27.66 -12.18
C LEU A 40 41.16 26.86 -11.14
N ARG A 41 41.69 25.69 -11.52
CA ARG A 41 42.46 24.82 -10.63
C ARG A 41 43.85 25.34 -10.32
N GLU A 42 44.55 25.82 -11.34
CA GLU A 42 45.99 26.09 -11.27
C GLU A 42 46.29 27.56 -11.00
N ASN A 43 45.59 28.48 -11.66
CA ASN A 43 45.98 29.89 -11.75
C ASN A 43 45.08 30.85 -10.96
N CYS A 44 43.77 30.58 -10.89
CA CYS A 44 42.77 31.54 -10.41
C CYS A 44 42.97 32.03 -8.96
N PHE A 45 43.67 31.28 -8.10
CA PHE A 45 43.95 31.68 -6.72
C PHE A 45 45.46 31.79 -6.41
N LYS A 46 46.34 31.84 -7.42
CA LYS A 46 47.81 31.88 -7.25
C LYS A 46 48.33 33.10 -6.46
N ASP A 47 47.57 34.19 -6.43
CA ASP A 47 47.96 35.43 -5.77
C ASP A 47 47.03 35.78 -4.59
N ALA A 48 46.06 34.92 -4.27
CA ALA A 48 45.12 35.16 -3.20
C ALA A 48 45.83 35.09 -1.83
N ALA A 49 45.38 35.96 -0.92
CA ALA A 49 45.88 36.09 0.46
C ALA A 49 45.65 34.80 1.28
N ALA A 50 46.43 34.62 2.35
CA ALA A 50 46.32 33.47 3.23
C ALA A 50 45.13 33.59 4.19
N PRO A 51 44.34 32.53 4.45
CA PRO A 51 44.46 31.18 3.88
C PRO A 51 43.94 31.09 2.44
N ARG A 52 44.81 30.63 1.53
CA ARG A 52 44.55 30.62 0.08
C ARG A 52 43.47 29.58 -0.30
N PRO A 53 42.45 29.95 -1.11
CA PRO A 53 41.51 28.98 -1.68
C PRO A 53 42.21 27.99 -2.61
N ARG A 54 41.91 26.70 -2.45
CA ARG A 54 42.34 25.62 -3.34
C ARG A 54 41.12 24.92 -3.91
N VAL A 55 41.10 24.73 -5.23
CA VAL A 55 40.10 23.89 -5.90
C VAL A 55 40.32 22.43 -5.55
N LEU A 56 39.27 21.78 -5.06
CA LEU A 56 39.22 20.34 -4.77
C LEU A 56 38.83 19.55 -6.02
N LYS A 57 37.75 19.98 -6.68
CA LYS A 57 37.22 19.41 -7.93
C LYS A 57 36.42 20.47 -8.68
N VAL A 58 36.20 20.23 -9.99
CA VAL A 58 35.32 21.06 -10.83
C VAL A 58 34.33 20.13 -11.53
N VAL A 59 33.04 20.43 -11.43
CA VAL A 59 31.95 19.61 -11.94
C VAL A 59 31.20 20.35 -13.02
N LYS A 60 31.15 19.77 -14.22
CA LYS A 60 30.45 20.31 -15.39
C LYS A 60 28.96 19.92 -15.33
N GLY A 61 28.11 20.81 -14.83
CA GLY A 61 26.64 20.75 -14.83
C GLY A 61 26.01 21.48 -16.02
N GLY A 62 24.80 22.02 -15.83
CA GLY A 62 24.02 22.70 -16.86
C GLY A 62 23.54 21.79 -17.99
N SER A 63 22.95 22.39 -19.02
CA SER A 63 22.40 21.71 -20.20
C SER A 63 23.44 20.82 -20.90
N VAL A 64 24.68 21.30 -21.01
CA VAL A 64 25.77 20.54 -21.63
C VAL A 64 26.20 19.37 -20.73
N GLY A 65 26.38 19.60 -19.43
CA GLY A 65 26.75 18.56 -18.46
C GLY A 65 25.71 17.45 -18.33
N ASN A 66 24.43 17.79 -18.45
CA ASN A 66 23.30 16.85 -18.40
C ASN A 66 23.02 16.13 -19.73
N GLY A 67 23.63 16.59 -20.83
CA GLY A 67 23.35 16.08 -22.18
C GLY A 67 21.97 16.48 -22.72
N THR A 68 21.44 17.63 -22.29
CA THR A 68 20.14 18.22 -22.67
C THR A 68 20.26 19.58 -23.37
N ALA A 69 21.46 19.90 -23.90
CA ALA A 69 21.75 21.11 -24.66
C ALA A 69 20.89 21.28 -25.92
N ILE A 70 20.48 22.53 -26.15
CA ILE A 70 19.75 23.04 -27.32
C ILE A 70 20.55 24.13 -28.07
N LYS A 71 20.30 24.29 -29.38
CA LYS A 71 20.87 25.36 -30.20
C LYS A 71 20.47 26.75 -29.68
N GLY A 72 21.42 27.70 -29.62
CA GLY A 72 21.16 29.12 -29.29
C GLY A 72 20.42 29.38 -27.97
N GLY A 73 20.80 28.69 -26.89
CA GLY A 73 20.14 28.86 -25.58
C GLY A 73 20.50 27.84 -24.49
N SER A 74 21.68 27.23 -24.59
CA SER A 74 22.21 26.28 -23.60
C SER A 74 23.09 26.95 -22.57
N ASP A 75 23.17 26.32 -21.40
CA ASP A 75 24.04 26.67 -20.30
C ASP A 75 25.10 25.57 -20.01
N VAL A 76 26.26 25.99 -19.51
CA VAL A 76 27.30 25.17 -18.91
C VAL A 76 27.56 25.69 -17.51
N ASP A 77 27.22 24.91 -16.49
CA ASP A 77 27.51 25.28 -15.10
C ASP A 77 28.82 24.62 -14.67
N LEU A 78 29.85 25.43 -14.38
CA LEU A 78 31.11 24.99 -13.80
C LEU A 78 31.07 25.19 -12.29
N VAL A 79 30.70 24.13 -11.57
CA VAL A 79 30.69 24.15 -10.11
C VAL A 79 32.09 23.88 -9.60
N VAL A 80 32.66 24.85 -8.90
CA VAL A 80 34.04 24.86 -8.40
C VAL A 80 34.02 24.60 -6.90
N PHE A 81 34.45 23.42 -6.50
CA PHE A 81 34.47 23.02 -5.10
C PHE A 81 35.76 23.51 -4.43
N LEU A 82 35.65 24.28 -3.34
CA LEU A 82 36.78 24.94 -2.69
C LEU A 82 36.99 24.47 -1.25
N ASN A 83 38.25 24.31 -0.85
CA ASN A 83 38.63 23.92 0.51
C ASN A 83 38.45 25.01 1.58
N ILE A 84 38.20 26.26 1.18
CA ILE A 84 38.09 27.41 2.10
C ILE A 84 36.71 27.49 2.78
N PHE A 85 35.71 26.83 2.20
CA PHE A 85 34.41 26.61 2.82
C PHE A 85 34.51 25.36 3.70
N LYS A 86 34.34 25.50 5.02
CA LYS A 86 34.34 24.37 5.96
C LYS A 86 32.97 23.76 6.16
N ASP A 87 31.93 24.57 5.99
CA ASP A 87 30.51 24.21 6.08
C ASP A 87 29.66 25.18 5.22
N TYR A 88 28.35 24.98 5.23
CA TYR A 88 27.39 25.78 4.47
C TYR A 88 27.33 27.27 4.89
N LYS A 89 27.45 27.61 6.19
CA LYS A 89 27.47 29.00 6.67
C LYS A 89 28.80 29.69 6.31
N ASP A 90 29.88 28.91 6.33
CA ASP A 90 31.19 29.31 5.89
C ASP A 90 31.22 29.63 4.37
N GLN A 91 30.40 28.94 3.57
CA GLN A 91 30.10 29.34 2.18
C GLN A 91 29.28 30.63 2.13
N GLU A 92 28.15 30.72 2.82
CA GLU A 92 27.25 31.89 2.77
C GLU A 92 27.98 33.22 3.06
N THR A 93 28.88 33.20 4.05
CA THR A 93 29.68 34.37 4.45
C THR A 93 30.80 34.72 3.44
N LYS A 94 31.55 33.73 2.95
CA LYS A 94 32.75 33.95 2.10
C LYS A 94 32.47 33.99 0.59
N LEU A 95 31.29 33.53 0.14
CA LEU A 95 30.96 33.40 -1.29
C LEU A 95 31.16 34.70 -2.06
N LYS A 96 30.80 35.85 -1.46
CA LYS A 96 30.94 37.18 -2.12
C LYS A 96 32.40 37.52 -2.44
N GLU A 97 33.32 37.28 -1.51
CA GLU A 97 34.75 37.54 -1.69
C GLU A 97 35.36 36.61 -2.74
N ILE A 98 34.98 35.33 -2.71
CA ILE A 98 35.42 34.34 -3.70
C ILE A 98 34.91 34.66 -5.11
N VAL A 99 33.64 35.05 -5.25
CA VAL A 99 33.06 35.46 -6.54
C VAL A 99 33.73 36.74 -7.07
N GLN A 100 34.07 37.69 -6.20
CA GLN A 100 34.84 38.88 -6.57
C GLN A 100 36.26 38.53 -7.04
N GLU A 101 36.97 37.63 -6.35
CA GLU A 101 38.34 37.23 -6.72
C GLU A 101 38.39 36.45 -8.04
N ILE A 102 37.50 35.47 -8.23
CA ILE A 102 37.39 34.76 -9.52
C ILE A 102 36.99 35.75 -10.64
N GLY A 103 36.10 36.70 -10.36
CA GLY A 103 35.67 37.73 -11.32
C GLY A 103 36.80 38.69 -11.72
N ARG A 104 37.70 39.03 -10.78
CA ARG A 104 38.93 39.79 -11.04
C ARG A 104 39.89 38.98 -11.92
N LYS A 105 40.24 37.78 -11.46
CA LYS A 105 41.19 36.87 -12.12
C LYS A 105 40.72 36.39 -13.50
N HIS A 106 39.41 36.35 -13.73
CA HIS A 106 38.86 36.08 -15.06
C HIS A 106 39.16 37.18 -16.08
N LYS A 107 39.19 38.47 -15.69
CA LYS A 107 39.53 39.55 -16.62
C LYS A 107 40.95 39.39 -17.15
N GLU A 108 41.89 39.16 -16.23
CA GLU A 108 43.30 38.83 -16.52
C GLU A 108 43.39 37.62 -17.46
N PHE A 109 42.67 36.52 -17.17
CA PHE A 109 42.60 35.34 -18.05
C PHE A 109 42.06 35.64 -19.46
N THR A 110 41.03 36.49 -19.57
CA THR A 110 40.40 36.83 -20.86
C THR A 110 41.33 37.67 -21.73
N GLU A 111 42.07 38.60 -21.11
CA GLU A 111 43.05 39.46 -21.77
C GLU A 111 44.27 38.66 -22.26
N GLU A 112 44.73 37.67 -21.48
CA GLU A 112 45.85 36.78 -21.86
C GLU A 112 45.47 35.69 -22.87
N ASN A 113 44.34 34.99 -22.66
CA ASN A 113 44.00 33.75 -23.37
C ASN A 113 42.90 33.92 -24.43
N GLY A 114 42.25 35.09 -24.51
CA GLY A 114 41.18 35.37 -25.49
C GLY A 114 41.62 35.28 -26.97
N LYS A 115 42.92 35.20 -27.25
CA LYS A 115 43.48 34.96 -28.59
C LYS A 115 43.69 33.47 -28.94
N HIS A 116 43.54 32.57 -27.97
CA HIS A 116 43.78 31.12 -28.12
C HIS A 116 42.50 30.27 -28.03
N LEU A 117 41.33 30.91 -27.99
CA LEU A 117 40.03 30.27 -27.99
C LEU A 117 39.29 30.64 -29.28
N ASP A 118 38.84 29.64 -30.07
CA ASP A 118 37.99 29.83 -31.26
C ASP A 118 36.54 30.29 -30.91
N VAL A 119 36.37 30.84 -29.71
CA VAL A 119 35.09 31.15 -29.07
C VAL A 119 35.30 32.40 -28.22
N THR A 120 34.62 33.50 -28.54
CA THR A 120 34.75 34.74 -27.77
C THR A 120 34.06 34.62 -26.41
N LEU A 121 34.74 35.13 -25.37
CA LEU A 121 34.24 35.25 -24.01
C LEU A 121 33.69 36.66 -23.77
N GLU A 122 32.37 36.80 -23.79
CA GLU A 122 31.72 38.07 -23.43
C GLU A 122 31.30 38.08 -21.96
N ALA A 123 31.71 39.11 -21.22
CA ALA A 123 31.24 39.32 -19.84
C ALA A 123 29.73 39.62 -19.83
N SER A 124 28.95 38.87 -19.05
CA SER A 124 27.50 39.08 -18.99
C SER A 124 27.15 40.44 -18.39
N LYS A 125 26.01 41.00 -18.83
CA LYS A 125 25.47 42.29 -18.33
C LYS A 125 24.81 42.19 -16.94
N TRP A 126 24.85 41.02 -16.30
CA TRP A 126 24.10 40.72 -15.08
C TRP A 126 25.03 40.55 -13.87
N LEU A 127 25.05 41.56 -12.99
CA LEU A 127 25.75 41.51 -11.70
C LEU A 127 24.97 40.66 -10.69
N ASN A 128 25.04 39.33 -10.81
CA ASN A 128 24.63 38.43 -9.74
C ASN A 128 25.81 38.24 -8.76
N PRO A 129 25.69 38.62 -7.47
CA PRO A 129 26.80 38.50 -6.51
C PRO A 129 27.19 37.06 -6.14
N ARG A 130 26.56 36.03 -6.73
CA ARG A 130 26.77 34.61 -6.44
C ARG A 130 27.19 33.75 -7.63
N VAL A 131 27.17 34.30 -8.85
CA VAL A 131 27.42 33.57 -10.10
C VAL A 131 28.22 34.46 -11.03
N ILE A 132 29.22 33.89 -11.71
CA ILE A 132 29.96 34.62 -12.73
C ILE A 132 29.58 34.03 -14.08
N SER A 133 28.76 34.77 -14.82
CA SER A 133 28.22 34.33 -16.11
C SER A 133 28.95 35.01 -17.26
N PHE A 134 29.26 34.22 -18.28
CA PHE A 134 29.90 34.63 -19.53
C PHE A 134 29.12 34.05 -20.71
N THR A 135 29.20 34.66 -21.88
CA THR A 135 28.71 34.03 -23.11
C THR A 135 29.89 33.54 -23.93
N LEU A 136 29.85 32.27 -24.30
CA LEU A 136 30.71 31.64 -25.30
C LEU A 136 29.99 31.71 -26.66
N CYS A 137 30.52 32.51 -27.60
CA CYS A 137 29.94 32.71 -28.93
C CYS A 137 30.76 32.00 -30.03
N SER A 138 30.07 31.23 -30.88
CA SER A 138 30.61 30.73 -32.16
C SER A 138 30.62 31.81 -33.24
N TYR A 139 31.28 31.53 -34.37
CA TYR A 139 31.19 32.33 -35.59
C TYR A 139 29.78 32.29 -36.25
N ASP A 140 28.92 31.30 -35.97
CA ASP A 140 27.47 31.39 -36.26
C ASP A 140 26.78 32.10 -35.08
N PRO A 141 26.16 33.29 -35.26
CA PRO A 141 25.48 34.03 -34.19
C PRO A 141 24.34 33.27 -33.49
N ARG A 142 23.89 32.14 -34.06
CA ARG A 142 22.85 31.26 -33.47
C ARG A 142 23.43 30.18 -32.56
N ASP A 143 24.74 30.02 -32.51
CA ASP A 143 25.45 29.04 -31.67
C ASP A 143 26.21 29.74 -30.54
N SER A 144 25.47 30.06 -29.47
CA SER A 144 25.99 30.60 -28.23
C SER A 144 25.60 29.75 -27.02
N ILE A 145 26.48 29.75 -26.01
CA ILE A 145 26.31 29.04 -24.74
C ILE A 145 26.65 29.97 -23.58
N GLU A 146 25.78 30.01 -22.58
CA GLU A 146 26.00 30.73 -21.33
C GLU A 146 26.86 29.85 -20.40
N LEU A 147 28.06 30.31 -20.04
CA LEU A 147 28.95 29.61 -19.12
C LEU A 147 28.89 30.29 -17.75
N ASN A 148 28.46 29.55 -16.74
CA ASN A 148 28.34 30.01 -15.35
C ASN A 148 29.45 29.38 -14.51
N VAL A 149 30.18 30.18 -13.73
CA VAL A 149 31.12 29.69 -12.71
C VAL A 149 30.49 29.87 -11.33
N LEU A 150 30.44 28.77 -10.57
CA LEU A 150 29.67 28.64 -9.33
C LEU A 150 30.54 28.05 -8.20
N PRO A 151 31.04 28.86 -7.25
CA PRO A 151 31.76 28.35 -6.09
C PRO A 151 30.83 27.56 -5.15
N ALA A 152 31.29 26.42 -4.65
CA ALA A 152 30.51 25.56 -3.74
C ALA A 152 31.37 24.88 -2.67
N PHE A 153 30.75 24.58 -1.52
CA PHE A 153 31.27 23.74 -0.46
C PHE A 153 31.20 22.26 -0.87
N ASP A 154 32.27 21.49 -0.62
CA ASP A 154 32.33 20.06 -0.94
C ASP A 154 31.61 19.20 0.11
N ALA A 155 30.29 19.36 0.15
CA ALA A 155 29.38 18.62 1.01
C ALA A 155 29.42 17.09 0.82
N LEU A 156 29.91 16.60 -0.33
CA LEU A 156 29.87 15.18 -0.70
C LEU A 156 31.25 14.50 -0.62
N GLY A 157 32.34 15.27 -0.63
CA GLY A 157 33.71 14.76 -0.62
C GLY A 157 33.98 13.77 -1.75
N GLN A 158 34.42 12.55 -1.39
CA GLN A 158 34.64 11.44 -2.31
C GLN A 158 33.34 10.70 -2.63
N TYR A 159 32.45 11.37 -3.38
CA TYR A 159 31.19 10.77 -3.83
C TYR A 159 31.43 9.54 -4.74
N LYS A 160 30.77 8.41 -4.42
CA LYS A 160 30.72 7.23 -5.29
C LYS A 160 29.42 7.22 -6.09
N LYS A 161 29.53 7.33 -7.41
CA LYS A 161 28.40 7.29 -8.34
C LYS A 161 27.41 6.16 -8.04
N GLY A 162 26.15 6.52 -7.83
CA GLY A 162 25.06 5.59 -7.52
C GLY A 162 24.94 5.17 -6.06
N SER A 163 25.79 5.67 -5.14
CA SER A 163 25.54 5.58 -3.70
C SER A 163 24.67 6.74 -3.21
N LYS A 164 23.99 6.51 -2.08
CA LYS A 164 23.27 7.54 -1.32
C LYS A 164 24.27 8.28 -0.40
N PRO A 165 24.30 9.62 -0.38
CA PRO A 165 25.11 10.40 0.57
C PRO A 165 24.76 10.12 2.05
N ASP A 166 25.68 10.46 2.95
CA ASP A 166 25.44 10.36 4.38
C ASP A 166 24.32 11.33 4.81
N PRO A 167 23.30 10.89 5.59
CA PRO A 167 22.26 11.76 6.11
C PRO A 167 22.77 13.01 6.86
N GLN A 168 23.96 12.96 7.46
CA GLN A 168 24.55 14.09 8.18
C GLN A 168 24.78 15.29 7.27
N VAL A 169 25.17 15.07 6.00
CA VAL A 169 25.33 16.13 4.99
C VAL A 169 24.07 16.97 4.87
N TYR A 170 22.91 16.31 4.84
CA TYR A 170 21.61 16.95 4.73
C TYR A 170 21.10 17.51 6.07
N ILE A 171 21.55 16.98 7.21
CA ILE A 171 21.27 17.56 8.54
C ILE A 171 22.00 18.89 8.71
N ASP A 172 23.28 18.94 8.35
CA ASP A 172 24.10 20.15 8.44
C ASP A 172 23.57 21.25 7.49
N LEU A 173 23.08 20.86 6.31
CA LEU A 173 22.32 21.72 5.41
C LEU A 173 21.03 22.27 6.06
N ILE A 174 20.24 21.43 6.71
CA ILE A 174 19.01 21.88 7.38
C ILE A 174 19.32 22.83 8.55
N ASN A 175 20.40 22.55 9.30
CA ASN A 175 20.84 23.39 10.42
C ASN A 175 21.49 24.71 9.97
N SER A 176 22.00 24.79 8.73
CA SER A 176 22.47 26.05 8.15
C SER A 176 21.33 26.90 7.58
N THR A 177 20.33 26.27 6.96
CA THR A 177 19.18 26.95 6.33
C THR A 177 18.17 27.57 7.32
N SER A 178 18.41 27.55 8.63
CA SER A 178 17.53 28.22 9.62
C SER A 178 17.40 29.74 9.44
N SER A 179 18.34 30.35 8.70
CA SER A 179 18.41 31.79 8.41
C SER A 179 18.19 32.12 6.92
N SER A 180 18.01 31.10 6.07
CA SER A 180 18.36 31.13 4.65
C SER A 180 17.21 30.57 3.78
N ARG A 181 17.19 30.87 2.47
CA ARG A 181 16.09 30.47 1.58
C ARG A 181 16.32 29.04 1.06
N GLY A 182 15.30 28.17 1.15
CA GLY A 182 15.42 26.78 0.69
C GLY A 182 15.91 26.66 -0.76
N GLY A 183 16.85 25.74 -1.02
CA GLY A 183 17.54 25.57 -2.31
C GLY A 183 18.79 26.45 -2.51
N GLU A 184 19.19 27.26 -1.53
CA GLU A 184 20.33 28.18 -1.61
C GLU A 184 21.71 27.51 -1.73
N PHE A 185 21.83 26.25 -1.29
CA PHE A 185 23.04 25.44 -1.41
C PHE A 185 22.94 24.33 -2.47
N SER A 186 21.98 24.44 -3.40
CA SER A 186 21.74 23.46 -4.46
C SER A 186 22.99 23.15 -5.31
N THR A 187 23.90 24.12 -5.48
CA THR A 187 25.19 23.95 -6.17
C THR A 187 26.11 22.91 -5.50
N CYS A 188 26.02 22.72 -4.18
CA CYS A 188 26.81 21.71 -3.47
C CYS A 188 26.44 20.28 -3.87
N PHE A 189 25.28 20.08 -4.52
CA PHE A 189 24.74 18.78 -4.90
C PHE A 189 24.72 18.51 -6.42
N THR A 190 25.37 19.35 -7.22
CA THR A 190 25.33 19.26 -8.70
C THR A 190 25.86 17.95 -9.27
N GLU A 191 26.74 17.22 -8.59
CA GLU A 191 27.13 15.85 -8.98
C GLU A 191 25.92 14.90 -9.02
N LEU A 192 25.04 14.99 -8.02
CA LEU A 192 23.85 14.16 -7.87
C LEU A 192 22.75 14.55 -8.87
N GLN A 193 22.52 15.86 -9.05
CA GLN A 193 21.59 16.42 -10.04
C GLN A 193 21.95 15.97 -11.46
N LYS A 194 23.25 16.07 -11.79
CA LYS A 194 23.80 15.60 -13.07
C LYS A 194 23.60 14.11 -13.25
N ASP A 195 23.99 13.30 -12.27
CA ASP A 195 23.87 11.84 -12.37
C ASP A 195 22.41 11.38 -12.49
N PHE A 196 21.48 12.09 -11.86
CA PHE A 196 20.04 11.86 -12.01
C PHE A 196 19.59 12.01 -13.48
N ILE A 197 19.92 13.11 -14.16
CA ILE A 197 19.53 13.33 -15.56
C ILE A 197 20.36 12.47 -16.54
N VAL A 198 21.67 12.32 -16.30
CA VAL A 198 22.57 11.57 -17.18
C VAL A 198 22.19 10.08 -17.25
N ALA A 199 21.66 9.49 -16.17
CA ALA A 199 21.20 8.10 -16.16
C ALA A 199 19.93 7.83 -17.00
N ARG A 200 19.21 8.86 -17.47
CA ARG A 200 17.95 8.71 -18.22
C ARG A 200 18.16 8.49 -19.74
N PRO A 201 17.22 7.80 -20.44
CA PRO A 201 17.42 7.39 -21.83
C PRO A 201 17.51 8.56 -22.83
N PRO A 202 18.17 8.39 -24.00
CA PRO A 202 18.33 9.46 -24.99
C PRO A 202 17.02 10.06 -25.49
N LYS A 203 15.97 9.24 -25.67
CA LYS A 203 14.63 9.68 -26.11
C LYS A 203 14.02 10.70 -25.13
N LEU A 204 14.19 10.47 -23.82
CA LEU A 204 13.77 11.43 -22.79
C LEU A 204 14.57 12.74 -22.84
N LYS A 205 15.88 12.65 -23.10
CA LYS A 205 16.71 13.85 -23.30
C LYS A 205 16.32 14.63 -24.56
N SER A 206 15.76 13.99 -25.58
CA SER A 206 15.15 14.68 -26.74
C SER A 206 13.84 15.39 -26.36
N LEU A 207 12.96 14.75 -25.58
CA LEU A 207 11.76 15.40 -25.03
C LEU A 207 12.12 16.62 -24.14
N ILE A 208 13.15 16.50 -23.31
CA ILE A 208 13.64 17.62 -22.47
C ILE A 208 14.12 18.79 -23.35
N ARG A 209 14.84 18.55 -24.45
CA ARG A 209 15.22 19.60 -25.41
C ARG A 209 14.01 20.31 -25.99
N LEU A 210 12.98 19.56 -26.38
CA LEU A 210 11.73 20.12 -26.91
C LEU A 210 11.04 21.03 -25.90
N LEU A 211 10.94 20.60 -24.63
CA LEU A 211 10.38 21.39 -23.54
C LEU A 211 11.19 22.64 -23.23
N LYS A 212 12.53 22.57 -23.26
CA LYS A 212 13.42 23.71 -23.04
C LYS A 212 13.32 24.75 -24.16
N HIS A 213 13.22 24.29 -25.41
CA HIS A 213 12.95 25.17 -26.55
C HIS A 213 11.56 25.81 -26.44
N TRP A 214 10.51 25.02 -26.18
CA TRP A 214 9.16 25.53 -25.97
C TRP A 214 9.10 26.60 -24.86
N TYR A 215 9.75 26.33 -23.73
CA TYR A 215 9.85 27.29 -22.63
C TYR A 215 10.60 28.58 -23.03
N LYS A 216 11.71 28.45 -23.76
CA LYS A 216 12.50 29.60 -24.23
C LYS A 216 11.70 30.48 -25.20
N GLU A 217 11.08 29.89 -26.21
CA GLU A 217 10.45 30.65 -27.31
C GLU A 217 9.04 31.17 -26.95
N TYR A 218 8.25 30.41 -26.18
CA TYR A 218 6.83 30.74 -25.95
C TYR A 218 6.53 31.17 -24.51
N VAL A 219 7.13 30.52 -23.50
CA VAL A 219 6.88 30.86 -22.09
C VAL A 219 7.65 32.13 -21.69
N CYS A 220 8.90 32.31 -22.12
CA CYS A 220 9.67 33.50 -21.75
C CYS A 220 9.09 34.84 -22.27
N LEU A 221 8.22 34.81 -23.30
CA LEU A 221 7.42 35.97 -23.72
C LEU A 221 6.54 36.51 -22.58
N HIS A 222 6.16 35.65 -21.63
CA HIS A 222 5.39 36.02 -20.45
C HIS A 222 6.20 36.77 -19.38
N LYS A 223 7.53 36.92 -19.54
CA LYS A 223 8.36 37.74 -18.62
C LYS A 223 7.88 39.19 -18.53
N ALA A 224 7.35 39.76 -19.63
CA ALA A 224 6.78 41.10 -19.63
C ALA A 224 5.48 41.24 -18.79
N LYS A 225 4.86 40.12 -18.39
CA LYS A 225 3.68 40.08 -17.51
C LYS A 225 4.03 39.93 -16.03
N LEU A 226 5.32 39.78 -15.69
CA LEU A 226 5.80 39.65 -14.31
C LEU A 226 5.86 41.00 -13.62
N ARG A 227 5.42 41.05 -12.36
CA ARG A 227 5.64 42.21 -11.47
C ARG A 227 7.03 42.12 -10.83
N SER A 228 7.52 43.23 -10.29
CA SER A 228 8.80 43.23 -9.56
C SER A 228 8.79 42.19 -8.43
N GLY A 229 9.80 41.32 -8.41
CA GLY A 229 9.91 40.19 -7.47
C GLY A 229 9.25 38.88 -7.91
N GLU A 230 8.43 38.87 -8.97
CA GLU A 230 7.89 37.63 -9.54
C GLU A 230 8.89 36.93 -10.47
N SER A 231 8.80 35.60 -10.57
CA SER A 231 9.63 34.78 -11.46
C SER A 231 8.79 33.74 -12.19
N LEU A 232 9.23 33.30 -13.39
CA LEU A 232 8.69 32.08 -14.02
C LEU A 232 9.39 30.83 -13.46
N PRO A 233 8.73 29.66 -13.43
CA PRO A 233 9.34 28.42 -12.94
C PRO A 233 10.61 28.07 -13.74
N PRO A 234 11.74 27.69 -13.10
CA PRO A 234 13.01 27.51 -13.81
C PRO A 234 12.98 26.33 -14.79
N LYS A 235 13.83 26.37 -15.83
CA LYS A 235 13.95 25.29 -16.85
C LYS A 235 14.09 23.90 -16.21
N TYR A 236 14.86 23.79 -15.12
CA TYR A 236 15.07 22.55 -14.36
C TYR A 236 13.76 21.91 -13.86
N ALA A 237 12.75 22.71 -13.52
CA ALA A 237 11.43 22.19 -13.13
C ALA A 237 10.75 21.41 -14.27
N LEU A 238 10.93 21.84 -15.53
CA LEU A 238 10.43 21.12 -16.70
C LEU A 238 11.25 19.87 -16.99
N GLU A 239 12.56 19.86 -16.72
CA GLU A 239 13.39 18.65 -16.84
C GLU A 239 12.93 17.58 -15.84
N LEU A 240 12.70 17.96 -14.58
CA LEU A 240 12.16 17.07 -13.55
C LEU A 240 10.73 16.59 -13.85
N LEU A 241 9.86 17.45 -14.38
CA LEU A 241 8.51 17.04 -14.80
C LEU A 241 8.51 16.10 -16.00
N ALA A 242 9.44 16.26 -16.96
CA ALA A 242 9.62 15.31 -18.05
C ALA A 242 10.05 13.92 -17.51
N VAL A 243 10.97 13.90 -16.54
CA VAL A 243 11.39 12.66 -15.86
C VAL A 243 10.22 12.02 -15.12
N TYR A 244 9.45 12.78 -14.35
CA TYR A 244 8.26 12.27 -13.64
C TYR A 244 7.19 11.74 -14.59
N ALA A 245 6.88 12.47 -15.67
CA ALA A 245 5.90 12.05 -16.68
C ALA A 245 6.29 10.75 -17.37
N TRP A 246 7.60 10.57 -17.63
CA TRP A 246 8.14 9.34 -18.20
C TRP A 246 8.11 8.18 -17.18
N GLU A 247 8.53 8.42 -15.92
CA GLU A 247 8.58 7.40 -14.87
C GLU A 247 7.21 6.90 -14.41
N GLN A 248 6.19 7.77 -14.38
CA GLN A 248 4.80 7.38 -14.05
C GLN A 248 3.99 6.97 -15.29
N GLY A 249 4.49 7.29 -16.50
CA GLY A 249 3.81 7.07 -17.77
C GLY A 249 4.30 5.81 -18.47
N SER A 250 5.10 5.98 -19.53
CA SER A 250 5.57 4.86 -20.34
C SER A 250 6.62 4.00 -19.63
N GLY A 251 7.60 4.61 -18.95
CA GLY A 251 8.80 3.93 -18.43
C GLY A 251 9.73 3.34 -19.52
N GLU A 252 9.26 3.23 -20.76
CA GLU A 252 9.98 2.64 -21.90
C GLU A 252 11.13 3.51 -22.39
N THR A 253 12.20 2.88 -22.89
CA THR A 253 13.35 3.60 -23.46
C THR A 253 13.07 4.27 -24.80
N ASP A 254 12.04 3.80 -25.51
CA ASP A 254 11.58 4.33 -26.78
C ASP A 254 10.06 4.54 -26.69
N PHE A 255 9.60 5.78 -26.82
CA PHE A 255 8.22 6.20 -26.61
C PHE A 255 7.88 7.37 -27.54
N ASP A 256 6.60 7.55 -27.86
CA ASP A 256 6.18 8.62 -28.77
C ASP A 256 6.41 10.00 -28.16
N THR A 257 7.31 10.78 -28.78
CA THR A 257 7.68 12.12 -28.32
C THR A 257 6.47 13.04 -28.20
N GLU A 258 5.50 12.92 -29.11
CA GLU A 258 4.21 13.62 -29.06
C GLU A 258 3.37 13.28 -27.81
N LYS A 259 3.25 12.01 -27.43
CA LYS A 259 2.52 11.56 -26.23
C LYS A 259 3.24 12.04 -24.97
N GLY A 260 4.58 11.96 -24.96
CA GLY A 260 5.41 12.49 -23.87
C GLY A 260 5.25 14.00 -23.69
N PHE A 261 5.35 14.76 -24.78
CA PHE A 261 5.18 16.22 -24.78
C PHE A 261 3.79 16.63 -24.31
N ARG A 262 2.74 16.03 -24.87
CA ARG A 262 1.34 16.27 -24.45
C ARG A 262 1.08 15.89 -22.99
N THR A 263 1.70 14.83 -22.48
CA THR A 263 1.60 14.45 -21.06
C THR A 263 2.24 15.50 -20.14
N VAL A 264 3.40 16.06 -20.48
CA VAL A 264 4.04 17.12 -19.69
C VAL A 264 3.22 18.42 -19.75
N LEU A 265 2.72 18.82 -20.91
CA LEU A 265 1.84 19.99 -21.03
C LEU A 265 0.54 19.84 -20.21
N TRP A 266 -0.01 18.63 -20.15
CA TRP A 266 -1.18 18.32 -19.33
C TRP A 266 -0.87 18.35 -17.82
N LEU A 267 0.29 17.82 -17.39
CA LEU A 267 0.74 17.96 -15.99
C LEU A 267 0.92 19.43 -15.59
N LEU A 268 1.42 20.28 -16.50
CA LEU A 268 1.53 21.72 -16.27
C LEU A 268 0.17 22.42 -16.14
N GLN A 269 -0.87 21.96 -16.83
CA GLN A 269 -2.25 22.44 -16.61
C GLN A 269 -2.78 22.00 -15.23
N GLN A 270 -2.41 20.81 -14.76
CA GLN A 270 -2.75 20.28 -13.45
C GLN A 270 -1.78 20.69 -12.32
N TYR A 271 -1.02 21.79 -12.49
CA TYR A 271 0.05 22.16 -11.55
C TYR A 271 -0.39 22.29 -10.08
N ARG A 272 -1.64 22.69 -9.83
CA ARG A 272 -2.25 22.79 -8.49
C ARG A 272 -2.42 21.43 -7.78
N GLN A 273 -2.16 20.31 -8.46
CA GLN A 273 -2.21 18.95 -7.92
C GLN A 273 -0.81 18.29 -7.84
N LEU A 274 0.25 18.94 -8.35
CA LEU A 274 1.58 18.33 -8.42
C LEU A 274 2.27 18.26 -7.05
N CYS A 275 2.55 17.05 -6.59
CA CYS A 275 3.45 16.75 -5.49
C CYS A 275 4.43 15.68 -5.96
N VAL A 276 5.59 16.11 -6.45
CA VAL A 276 6.59 15.30 -7.16
C VAL A 276 7.91 15.40 -6.42
N PHE A 277 8.56 14.26 -6.20
CA PHE A 277 9.86 14.18 -5.54
C PHE A 277 10.42 12.76 -5.67
N TRP A 278 11.71 12.63 -5.37
CA TRP A 278 12.43 11.38 -5.39
C TRP A 278 13.09 11.14 -4.04
N THR A 279 13.67 9.96 -3.90
CA THR A 279 14.37 9.52 -2.67
C THR A 279 15.59 8.67 -3.01
N MET A 280 16.25 9.04 -4.11
CA MET A 280 17.45 8.35 -4.60
C MET A 280 18.69 8.74 -3.78
N TYR A 281 18.75 9.98 -3.31
CA TYR A 281 19.90 10.52 -2.57
C TYR A 281 19.59 10.93 -1.12
N TYR A 282 18.33 11.27 -0.81
CA TYR A 282 17.83 11.42 0.56
C TYR A 282 16.55 10.60 0.74
N ASP A 283 16.13 10.31 1.97
CA ASP A 283 14.84 9.65 2.23
C ASP A 283 14.32 9.91 3.65
N PHE A 284 13.36 9.09 4.07
CA PHE A 284 12.60 9.20 5.30
C PHE A 284 13.15 8.27 6.41
N GLU A 285 14.36 7.70 6.26
CA GLU A 285 14.98 6.84 7.28
C GLU A 285 15.63 7.63 8.42
N ASN A 286 16.09 8.85 8.15
CA ASN A 286 16.63 9.75 9.16
C ASN A 286 15.53 10.68 9.68
N GLU A 287 15.32 10.74 11.00
CA GLU A 287 14.18 11.47 11.59
C GLU A 287 14.24 13.00 11.45
N ILE A 288 15.44 13.59 11.34
CA ILE A 288 15.58 15.03 11.04
C ILE A 288 15.16 15.29 9.59
N LEU A 289 15.66 14.46 8.65
CA LEU A 289 15.31 14.55 7.23
C LEU A 289 13.83 14.28 7.00
N LYS A 290 13.28 13.20 7.56
CA LYS A 290 11.86 12.84 7.49
C LYS A 290 10.96 13.96 8.00
N SER A 291 11.25 14.54 9.17
CA SER A 291 10.49 15.67 9.72
C SER A 291 10.58 16.91 8.83
N TYR A 292 11.72 17.14 8.17
CA TYR A 292 11.89 18.25 7.23
C TYR A 292 11.15 18.01 5.90
N LEU A 293 11.34 16.85 5.29
CA LEU A 293 10.70 16.42 4.05
C LEU A 293 9.17 16.44 4.16
N LEU A 294 8.59 15.94 5.26
CA LEU A 294 7.14 15.98 5.47
C LEU A 294 6.60 17.42 5.50
N ARG A 295 7.35 18.40 6.04
CA ARG A 295 6.98 19.82 5.94
C ARG A 295 7.06 20.35 4.51
N GLN A 296 8.09 19.98 3.74
CA GLN A 296 8.19 20.37 2.33
C GLN A 296 7.02 19.83 1.51
N LEU A 297 6.62 18.57 1.72
CA LEU A 297 5.50 17.93 1.02
C LEU A 297 4.11 18.45 1.43
N GLN A 298 4.01 19.16 2.55
CA GLN A 298 2.79 19.84 3.00
C GLN A 298 2.67 21.28 2.46
N LYS A 299 3.70 21.83 1.80
CA LYS A 299 3.64 23.18 1.21
C LYS A 299 2.59 23.30 0.07
N PRO A 300 2.10 24.51 -0.23
CA PRO A 300 1.18 24.75 -1.34
C PRO A 300 1.66 24.16 -2.66
N ARG A 301 0.73 23.62 -3.44
CA ARG A 301 1.03 23.02 -4.75
C ARG A 301 1.31 24.13 -5.78
N PRO A 302 2.27 23.94 -6.70
CA PRO A 302 3.02 22.72 -6.98
C PRO A 302 4.20 22.54 -6.02
N VAL A 303 4.42 21.30 -5.58
CA VAL A 303 5.64 20.89 -4.90
C VAL A 303 6.40 19.96 -5.84
N ILE A 304 7.57 20.40 -6.31
CA ILE A 304 8.54 19.58 -7.05
C ILE A 304 9.85 19.67 -6.27
N LEU A 305 10.17 18.66 -5.49
CA LEU A 305 11.39 18.65 -4.68
C LEU A 305 12.58 18.24 -5.55
N ASP A 306 13.69 18.97 -5.47
CA ASP A 306 14.93 18.61 -6.17
C ASP A 306 15.37 17.20 -5.73
N PRO A 307 15.59 16.22 -6.63
CA PRO A 307 16.03 14.88 -6.26
C PRO A 307 17.35 14.84 -5.49
N ALA A 308 18.16 15.90 -5.54
CA ALA A 308 19.48 16.00 -4.89
C ALA A 308 19.51 16.88 -3.63
N ASP A 309 18.72 17.95 -3.57
CA ASP A 309 18.65 18.92 -2.46
C ASP A 309 17.25 18.87 -1.79
N PRO A 310 17.11 18.31 -0.57
CA PRO A 310 15.83 18.19 0.11
C PRO A 310 15.26 19.53 0.61
N THR A 311 16.00 20.64 0.49
CA THR A 311 15.57 22.00 0.85
C THR A 311 15.01 22.79 -0.33
N GLY A 312 15.33 22.39 -1.57
CA GLY A 312 14.93 23.08 -2.79
C GLY A 312 13.61 22.56 -3.35
N ILE A 313 12.50 23.27 -3.11
CA ILE A 313 11.29 23.12 -3.93
C ILE A 313 11.48 23.95 -5.20
N VAL A 314 11.62 23.26 -6.32
CA VAL A 314 11.97 23.85 -7.61
C VAL A 314 10.81 24.68 -8.15
N GLY A 315 11.00 26.00 -8.22
CA GLY A 315 9.96 26.95 -8.64
C GLY A 315 8.98 27.36 -7.51
N GLU A 316 9.36 27.22 -6.24
CA GLU A 316 8.56 27.74 -5.12
C GLU A 316 8.37 29.26 -5.23
N GLY A 317 7.10 29.70 -5.25
CA GLY A 317 6.73 31.12 -5.42
C GLY A 317 6.79 31.65 -6.85
N SER A 318 7.04 30.80 -7.86
CA SER A 318 7.02 31.21 -9.27
C SER A 318 5.60 31.24 -9.87
N ARG A 319 5.43 31.99 -10.97
CA ARG A 319 4.19 32.17 -11.74
C ARG A 319 3.86 30.95 -12.61
N TRP A 320 3.56 29.84 -11.95
CA TRP A 320 3.10 28.58 -12.58
C TRP A 320 1.81 28.72 -13.38
N ASP A 321 0.98 29.71 -13.04
CA ASP A 321 -0.25 30.05 -13.79
C ASP A 321 0.06 30.49 -15.23
N LEU A 322 1.13 31.26 -15.45
CA LEU A 322 1.54 31.69 -16.80
C LEU A 322 2.10 30.52 -17.61
N LEU A 323 2.83 29.60 -16.96
CA LEU A 323 3.32 28.37 -17.57
C LEU A 323 2.17 27.40 -17.94
N ALA A 324 1.13 27.32 -17.10
CA ALA A 324 -0.06 26.52 -17.36
C ALA A 324 -0.92 27.08 -18.51
N GLN A 325 -1.12 28.41 -18.56
CA GLN A 325 -1.79 29.09 -19.67
C GLN A 325 -1.09 28.83 -21.01
N GLU A 326 0.24 28.92 -21.04
CA GLU A 326 1.01 28.64 -22.25
C GLU A 326 0.97 27.15 -22.62
N ALA A 327 0.94 26.24 -21.64
CA ALA A 327 0.81 24.80 -21.88
C ALA A 327 -0.56 24.44 -22.48
N GLU A 328 -1.63 25.11 -22.04
CA GLU A 328 -2.96 25.02 -22.64
C GLU A 328 -2.95 25.58 -24.08
N ARG A 329 -2.33 26.75 -24.31
CA ARG A 329 -2.19 27.34 -25.65
C ARG A 329 -1.44 26.40 -26.60
N CYS A 330 -0.36 25.77 -26.13
CA CYS A 330 0.44 24.80 -26.86
C CYS A 330 -0.36 23.52 -27.21
N SER A 331 -1.18 23.05 -26.28
CA SER A 331 -2.02 21.84 -26.46
C SER A 331 -3.04 21.95 -27.61
N ARG A 332 -3.33 23.17 -28.08
CA ARG A 332 -4.25 23.46 -29.20
C ARG A 332 -3.53 23.63 -30.55
N GLN A 333 -2.21 23.49 -30.61
CA GLN A 333 -1.39 23.74 -31.80
C GLN A 333 -1.17 22.47 -32.64
N LYS A 334 -0.61 22.60 -33.86
CA LYS A 334 -0.36 21.46 -34.76
C LYS A 334 0.59 20.41 -34.17
N CYS A 335 1.45 20.80 -33.23
CA CYS A 335 2.35 19.89 -32.52
C CYS A 335 1.64 18.95 -31.53
N CYS A 336 0.32 19.12 -31.32
CA CYS A 336 -0.49 18.32 -30.39
C CYS A 336 -1.76 17.69 -31.02
N LEU A 337 -1.96 17.84 -32.34
CA LEU A 337 -3.15 17.40 -33.10
C LEU A 337 -2.79 16.31 -34.14
N PRO A 338 -3.72 15.42 -34.58
CA PRO A 338 -5.19 15.49 -34.47
C PRO A 338 -5.85 14.44 -33.55
N TYR A 339 -7.17 14.59 -33.35
CA TYR A 339 -8.07 13.64 -32.67
C TYR A 339 -8.52 12.55 -33.66
N TRP A 340 -8.60 11.29 -33.23
CA TRP A 340 -9.15 10.18 -34.03
C TRP A 340 -10.13 9.34 -33.20
N ASP A 341 -11.23 8.95 -33.83
CA ASP A 341 -12.18 7.93 -33.37
C ASP A 341 -11.94 6.59 -34.11
N VAL A 342 -12.72 5.55 -33.75
CA VAL A 342 -12.71 4.15 -34.26
C VAL A 342 -11.45 3.30 -33.87
N PRO A 343 -11.51 1.94 -33.84
CA PRO A 343 -11.33 1.24 -32.57
C PRO A 343 -10.16 0.26 -32.59
N VAL A 344 -9.08 0.57 -31.85
CA VAL A 344 -7.85 -0.24 -31.87
C VAL A 344 -7.45 -0.71 -30.47
N ARG A 345 -7.20 -2.03 -30.35
CA ARG A 345 -6.44 -2.60 -29.23
C ARG A 345 -5.01 -2.04 -29.24
N SER A 346 -4.68 -1.13 -28.35
CA SER A 346 -3.27 -0.86 -28.04
C SER A 346 -3.10 -0.32 -26.62
N LYS A 347 -2.08 -0.87 -25.93
CA LYS A 347 -1.62 -0.43 -24.62
C LYS A 347 -1.16 1.03 -24.71
N HIS A 348 -1.91 1.97 -24.16
CA HIS A 348 -1.35 3.24 -23.68
C HIS A 348 -2.10 3.71 -22.44
N THR A 349 -1.51 3.35 -21.30
CA THR A 349 -1.30 4.27 -20.17
C THR A 349 -2.33 5.40 -20.03
N GLN A 350 -3.39 5.15 -19.27
CA GLN A 350 -3.73 6.13 -18.25
C GLN A 350 -2.52 6.23 -17.31
N VAL A 351 -1.66 7.22 -17.58
CA VAL A 351 -0.74 7.74 -16.57
C VAL A 351 -1.59 8.04 -15.34
N PRO A 352 -1.32 7.47 -14.15
CA PRO A 352 -2.32 7.48 -13.08
C PRO A 352 -2.66 8.91 -12.68
N PHE A 353 -3.94 9.25 -12.62
CA PHE A 353 -4.37 10.54 -12.07
C PHE A 353 -4.21 10.50 -10.54
N TRP A 354 -3.01 10.84 -10.09
CA TRP A 354 -2.64 10.87 -8.68
C TRP A 354 -3.32 12.06 -7.98
N GLY A 355 -4.52 11.82 -7.43
CA GLY A 355 -5.12 12.73 -6.46
C GLY A 355 -4.19 12.92 -5.26
N CYS A 356 -3.95 14.18 -4.90
CA CYS A 356 -2.91 14.56 -3.95
C CYS A 356 -3.26 14.18 -2.49
N SER A 357 -2.95 12.95 -2.08
CA SER A 357 -2.61 12.64 -0.67
C SER A 357 -1.10 12.73 -0.48
N PRO A 358 -0.59 13.32 0.61
CA PRO A 358 0.83 13.29 0.90
C PRO A 358 1.23 11.89 1.38
N THR A 359 1.95 11.12 0.55
CA THR A 359 3.07 10.28 1.01
C THR A 359 3.95 9.80 -0.17
N PRO A 360 5.25 9.54 0.07
CA PRO A 360 6.21 9.15 -0.96
C PRO A 360 5.99 7.81 -1.64
N LYS A 361 6.27 7.74 -2.95
CA LYS A 361 6.86 6.55 -3.56
C LYS A 361 8.36 6.74 -3.77
N ILE A 362 9.12 5.75 -3.30
CA ILE A 362 10.58 5.67 -3.41
C ILE A 362 10.93 4.75 -4.58
N TYR A 363 11.63 5.27 -5.58
CA TYR A 363 12.37 4.50 -6.58
C TYR A 363 13.63 5.29 -7.01
N GLY A 364 14.84 4.78 -6.82
CA GLY A 364 15.18 3.65 -5.97
C GLY A 364 16.66 3.30 -5.93
N ALA A 365 17.03 2.54 -4.91
CA ALA A 365 17.96 1.44 -5.04
C ALA A 365 17.16 0.14 -4.79
N LYS A 366 17.45 -0.94 -5.52
CA LYS A 366 17.04 -2.28 -5.08
C LYS A 366 17.97 -2.67 -3.93
N SER A 367 17.40 -3.17 -2.83
CA SER A 367 18.03 -3.29 -1.49
C SER A 367 17.80 -2.06 -0.60
N ILE A 368 17.77 -2.29 0.72
CA ILE A 368 17.53 -1.31 1.79
C ILE A 368 16.08 -0.77 1.83
N ARG A 369 15.15 -1.65 2.26
CA ARG A 369 13.91 -1.25 2.96
C ARG A 369 13.45 -2.28 4.00
N GLU A 370 14.41 -3.01 4.57
CA GLU A 370 14.24 -3.91 5.74
C GLU A 370 14.86 -3.33 7.02
N GLN A 371 15.38 -2.11 6.96
CA GLN A 371 15.87 -1.36 8.11
C GLN A 371 15.16 0.00 8.15
N LYS A 372 15.04 0.55 9.36
CA LYS A 372 14.40 1.85 9.65
C LYS A 372 12.90 2.03 9.34
N LEU A 373 12.14 0.94 9.46
CA LEU A 373 10.90 0.98 10.29
C LEU A 373 11.10 0.49 11.74
N LYS A 374 12.36 0.26 12.11
CA LYS A 374 12.94 0.77 13.36
C LYS A 374 13.74 2.05 13.06
N GLU A 375 13.11 3.16 12.66
CA GLU A 375 13.37 4.45 13.32
C GLU A 375 12.50 5.61 12.80
N GLU A 376 11.61 6.18 13.61
CA GLU A 376 10.57 5.47 14.37
C GLU A 376 9.48 6.46 14.84
N LYS A 377 9.81 7.44 15.70
CA LYS A 377 8.93 8.59 16.00
C LYS A 377 9.36 9.67 15.03
N LYS A 378 8.44 10.13 14.18
CA LYS A 378 7.80 11.45 14.34
C LYS A 378 6.87 11.76 13.13
N LEU A 379 5.67 12.30 13.35
CA LEU A 379 4.71 12.74 12.29
C LEU A 379 3.28 12.95 12.83
N LEU A 380 3.14 13.84 13.80
CA LEU A 380 1.88 14.36 14.35
C LEU A 380 1.12 15.22 13.31
N SER A 381 -0.21 15.24 13.39
CA SER A 381 -1.12 16.36 13.07
C SER A 381 -0.41 17.66 12.67
N GLY A 382 -0.66 18.24 11.50
CA GLY A 382 -1.94 18.88 11.19
C GLY A 382 -1.84 20.40 11.38
N VAL A 383 -2.88 21.14 11.00
CA VAL A 383 -3.55 22.18 11.82
C VAL A 383 -2.64 23.20 12.57
N VAL A 384 -2.73 24.54 12.38
CA VAL A 384 -3.61 25.38 11.53
C VAL A 384 -3.15 26.86 11.56
N GLY A 385 -3.39 27.62 10.48
CA GLY A 385 -3.71 29.08 10.47
C GLY A 385 -2.73 30.09 11.09
N LYS A 386 -3.07 31.39 11.27
CA LYS A 386 -4.29 32.16 10.88
C LYS A 386 -4.05 33.70 11.07
N VAL A 387 -4.87 34.56 10.41
CA VAL A 387 -5.18 36.01 10.68
C VAL A 387 -4.05 37.08 10.63
N LEU A 388 -4.26 38.42 10.44
CA LEU A 388 -5.43 39.37 10.33
C LEU A 388 -5.16 40.38 9.14
N GLY A 389 -5.84 41.51 8.84
CA GLY A 389 -7.03 42.24 9.36
C GLY A 389 -7.11 43.72 8.90
N VAL A 390 -8.29 44.39 9.02
CA VAL A 390 -8.56 45.87 8.80
C VAL A 390 -8.48 46.33 7.32
N GLY A 391 -9.11 47.40 6.78
CA GLY A 391 -10.11 48.43 7.17
C GLY A 391 -10.29 49.46 6.01
N ASP A 392 -11.07 50.56 6.05
CA ASP A 392 -12.06 51.07 7.03
C ASP A 392 -13.24 51.88 6.38
N ARG A 393 -13.27 53.24 6.35
CA ARG A 393 -14.51 54.06 6.12
C ARG A 393 -14.41 55.39 5.32
N GLY A 394 -15.48 55.79 4.60
CA GLY A 394 -15.79 57.17 4.10
C GLY A 394 -16.87 57.27 2.97
N VAL A 395 -17.79 58.26 2.95
CA VAL A 395 -19.05 58.27 2.11
C VAL A 395 -19.54 59.64 1.58
N LYS A 396 -20.08 59.76 0.33
CA LYS A 396 -21.13 60.77 -0.12
C LYS A 396 -21.73 60.62 -1.57
N LYS A 397 -23.09 60.45 -1.66
CA LYS A 397 -24.17 60.77 -2.68
C LYS A 397 -23.99 60.71 -4.25
N ARG A 398 -25.13 60.61 -5.00
CA ARG A 398 -25.32 60.13 -6.41
C ARG A 398 -25.82 61.19 -7.45
N ASN A 399 -25.51 60.99 -8.75
CA ASN A 399 -26.43 61.08 -9.93
C ASN A 399 -25.69 60.61 -11.23
N CYS A 400 -26.40 60.07 -12.24
CA CYS A 400 -25.83 59.01 -13.11
C CYS A 400 -26.07 59.14 -14.64
N SER A 401 -24.99 59.12 -15.43
CA SER A 401 -24.90 58.51 -16.78
C SER A 401 -23.42 58.44 -17.24
N GLU A 402 -22.99 57.27 -17.73
CA GLU A 402 -21.65 56.93 -18.25
C GLU A 402 -20.44 57.04 -17.29
N VAL A 403 -19.34 56.38 -17.69
CA VAL A 403 -18.06 56.18 -16.97
C VAL A 403 -18.07 55.12 -15.85
N SER A 404 -17.49 53.96 -16.19
CA SER A 404 -16.61 53.11 -15.37
C SER A 404 -17.03 52.62 -13.96
N VAL A 405 -17.44 51.34 -13.94
CA VAL A 405 -17.06 50.31 -12.95
C VAL A 405 -17.71 50.31 -11.54
N LEU A 406 -18.41 49.20 -11.26
CA LEU A 406 -18.89 48.62 -9.99
C LEU A 406 -20.07 49.25 -9.18
N LEU A 407 -21.18 48.49 -9.19
CA LEU A 407 -21.99 47.99 -8.05
C LEU A 407 -22.26 48.87 -6.80
N PRO A 408 -23.55 49.04 -6.42
CA PRO A 408 -23.95 49.31 -5.05
C PRO A 408 -24.69 48.12 -4.39
N CYS A 409 -24.29 47.76 -3.17
CA CYS A 409 -24.84 46.63 -2.41
C CYS A 409 -26.30 46.82 -1.95
N LYS A 410 -27.07 45.73 -1.97
CA LYS A 410 -27.64 45.18 -0.72
C LYS A 410 -28.04 43.70 -0.88
N ALA A 411 -27.61 42.90 0.10
CA ALA A 411 -28.12 41.63 0.61
C ALA A 411 -28.94 40.69 -0.29
N GLN A 412 -28.49 39.43 -0.32
CA GLN A 412 -29.25 38.21 -0.70
C GLN A 412 -29.61 38.13 -2.20
N GLU A 413 -29.65 36.97 -2.84
CA GLU A 413 -29.28 35.59 -2.45
C GLU A 413 -27.91 35.21 -3.07
N THR A 414 -27.10 34.29 -2.52
CA THR A 414 -27.08 32.86 -2.90
C THR A 414 -27.56 32.61 -4.35
N GLU A 415 -26.76 32.09 -5.26
CA GLU A 415 -26.78 30.68 -5.65
C GLU A 415 -26.11 30.52 -7.04
N THR A 416 -25.56 29.39 -7.46
CA THR A 416 -25.02 28.21 -6.76
C THR A 416 -24.27 27.34 -7.78
N GLU A 417 -23.41 26.43 -7.27
CA GLU A 417 -23.20 25.02 -7.69
C GLU A 417 -22.86 24.69 -9.17
N THR A 418 -22.83 25.68 -10.04
CA THR A 418 -22.82 25.53 -11.50
C THR A 418 -21.62 26.34 -12.03
N PHE A 419 -20.46 25.74 -12.26
CA PHE A 419 -20.29 24.75 -13.31
C PHE A 419 -19.44 23.55 -12.86
N PHE A 420 -20.09 22.70 -12.06
CA PHE A 420 -20.12 21.25 -12.24
C PHE A 420 -18.84 20.57 -12.77
N ALA A 421 -18.09 19.80 -11.97
CA ALA A 421 -18.26 19.49 -10.55
C ALA A 421 -16.96 18.98 -9.84
N ALA A 422 -15.72 19.40 -10.12
CA ALA A 422 -15.10 19.90 -11.35
C ALA A 422 -13.67 19.34 -11.44
N LEU A 423 -13.41 18.06 -11.71
CA LEU A 423 -14.20 16.81 -11.84
C LEU A 423 -13.11 15.73 -12.03
N SER A 424 -12.84 14.76 -11.16
CA SER A 424 -13.53 14.28 -9.97
C SER A 424 -12.52 14.27 -8.82
N SER A 425 -12.99 14.54 -7.61
CA SER A 425 -12.81 13.63 -6.48
C SER A 425 -12.26 12.22 -6.81
N ALA A 426 -11.57 11.60 -5.85
CA ALA A 426 -11.63 10.14 -5.76
C ALA A 426 -13.12 9.78 -5.57
N MET A 427 -13.80 9.40 -6.68
CA MET A 427 -15.24 9.66 -6.93
C MET A 427 -15.98 9.87 -5.63
N GLY A 428 -16.25 11.14 -5.31
CA GLY A 428 -16.84 11.55 -4.06
C GLY A 428 -18.12 10.77 -3.88
N LEU A 429 -18.59 10.63 -2.65
CA LEU A 429 -19.69 9.72 -2.37
C LEU A 429 -20.87 9.96 -3.34
N TYR A 430 -21.13 11.21 -3.71
CA TYR A 430 -22.19 11.60 -4.64
C TYR A 430 -21.88 11.31 -6.13
N GLU A 431 -20.61 11.29 -6.54
CA GLU A 431 -20.20 10.94 -7.90
C GLU A 431 -19.95 9.43 -8.10
N THR A 432 -19.72 8.67 -7.03
CA THR A 432 -19.54 7.21 -7.08
C THR A 432 -20.83 6.52 -7.48
N ASP A 433 -20.80 5.69 -8.54
CA ASP A 433 -21.94 4.86 -8.92
C ASP A 433 -22.34 3.91 -7.76
N ALA A 434 -23.64 3.76 -7.50
CA ALA A 434 -24.22 2.88 -6.48
C ALA A 434 -23.53 1.49 -6.38
N GLY A 435 -23.33 0.82 -7.53
CA GLY A 435 -22.69 -0.51 -7.60
C GLY A 435 -21.18 -0.54 -7.28
N LYS A 436 -20.55 0.61 -7.06
CA LYS A 436 -19.12 0.76 -6.73
C LYS A 436 -18.87 1.17 -5.27
N LEU A 437 -19.91 1.35 -4.45
CA LEU A 437 -19.76 1.77 -3.05
C LEU A 437 -18.91 0.81 -2.20
N ASP A 438 -19.01 -0.50 -2.40
CA ASP A 438 -18.13 -1.48 -1.74
C ASP A 438 -16.63 -1.24 -2.07
N LYS A 439 -16.33 -0.87 -3.32
CA LYS A 439 -14.97 -0.52 -3.75
C LYS A 439 -14.54 0.83 -3.16
N PHE A 440 -15.41 1.83 -3.16
CA PHE A 440 -15.15 3.14 -2.56
C PHE A 440 -14.78 3.01 -1.07
N ILE A 441 -15.52 2.18 -0.31
CA ILE A 441 -15.22 1.90 1.10
C ILE A 441 -13.83 1.25 1.25
N PHE A 442 -13.48 0.27 0.41
CA PHE A 442 -12.17 -0.40 0.47
C PHE A 442 -11.01 0.54 0.12
N ASP A 443 -11.11 1.25 -1.01
CA ASP A 443 -10.04 2.11 -1.52
C ASP A 443 -9.85 3.38 -0.66
N HIS A 444 -10.93 3.95 -0.10
CA HIS A 444 -10.89 5.27 0.55
C HIS A 444 -11.20 5.26 2.05
N LEU A 445 -12.03 4.34 2.56
CA LEU A 445 -12.53 4.41 3.95
C LEU A 445 -11.98 3.34 4.91
N GLN A 446 -11.50 2.21 4.40
CA GLN A 446 -11.03 1.09 5.23
C GLN A 446 -9.55 1.27 5.65
N PRO A 447 -9.23 1.31 6.96
CA PRO A 447 -7.85 1.32 7.44
C PRO A 447 -7.14 -0.01 7.14
N ASN A 448 -5.83 0.04 6.89
CA ASN A 448 -5.02 -1.15 6.61
C ASN A 448 -4.41 -1.74 7.91
N GLU A 449 -3.97 -3.01 7.87
CA GLU A 449 -3.42 -3.70 9.04
C GLU A 449 -2.17 -3.05 9.62
N GLU A 450 -1.33 -2.44 8.78
CA GLU A 450 -0.12 -1.74 9.25
C GLU A 450 -0.46 -0.53 10.13
N PHE A 451 -1.48 0.24 9.75
CA PHE A 451 -2.03 1.34 10.53
C PHE A 451 -2.78 0.84 11.78
N LEU A 452 -3.60 -0.22 11.66
CA LEU A 452 -4.29 -0.80 12.81
C LEU A 452 -3.30 -1.36 13.86
N GLY A 453 -2.21 -1.98 13.44
CA GLY A 453 -1.12 -2.43 14.31
C GLY A 453 -0.38 -1.29 15.00
N GLN A 454 -0.18 -0.15 14.31
CA GLN A 454 0.34 1.07 14.91
C GLN A 454 -0.60 1.64 15.97
N VAL A 455 -1.90 1.73 15.67
CA VAL A 455 -2.93 2.21 16.60
C VAL A 455 -3.04 1.33 17.85
N ARG A 456 -2.95 0.00 17.72
CA ARG A 456 -2.90 -0.91 18.88
C ARG A 456 -1.71 -0.60 19.79
N ARG A 457 -0.47 -0.59 19.26
CA ARG A 457 0.74 -0.29 20.05
C ARG A 457 0.72 1.07 20.74
N ALA A 458 0.11 2.08 20.11
CA ALA A 458 -0.05 3.41 20.71
C ALA A 458 -0.99 3.36 21.93
N ILE A 459 -2.14 2.70 21.77
CA ILE A 459 -3.13 2.52 22.84
C ILE A 459 -2.53 1.72 23.99
N ASP A 460 -1.82 0.63 23.72
CA ASP A 460 -1.20 -0.20 24.76
C ASP A 460 -0.21 0.61 25.62
N LYS A 461 0.58 1.50 25.00
CA LYS A 461 1.49 2.41 25.71
C LYS A 461 0.74 3.41 26.61
N ILE A 462 -0.33 4.03 26.12
CA ILE A 462 -1.14 4.98 26.91
C ILE A 462 -1.93 4.27 28.01
N CYS A 463 -2.54 3.11 27.73
CA CYS A 463 -3.21 2.27 28.72
C CYS A 463 -2.24 1.85 29.85
N LYS A 464 -0.99 1.49 29.52
CA LYS A 464 0.04 1.19 30.50
C LYS A 464 0.40 2.41 31.33
N PHE A 465 0.62 3.57 30.70
CA PHE A 465 0.85 4.84 31.41
C PHE A 465 -0.29 5.18 32.39
N LEU A 466 -1.54 5.11 31.94
CA LEU A 466 -2.72 5.41 32.76
C LEU A 466 -2.84 4.47 33.97
N ARG A 467 -2.74 3.16 33.75
CA ARG A 467 -2.86 2.15 34.81
C ARG A 467 -1.70 2.16 35.79
N GLU A 468 -0.46 2.24 35.28
CA GLU A 468 0.73 2.02 36.10
C GLU A 468 1.37 3.31 36.62
N ASN A 469 1.32 4.43 35.89
CA ASN A 469 2.20 5.57 36.17
C ASN A 469 1.46 6.88 36.48
N CYS A 470 0.25 7.08 35.93
CA CYS A 470 -0.49 8.32 36.06
C CYS A 470 -0.68 8.74 37.52
N PHE A 471 -1.27 7.89 38.37
CA PHE A 471 -1.64 8.25 39.74
C PHE A 471 -0.72 7.71 40.85
N LYS A 472 0.47 7.18 40.52
CA LYS A 472 1.41 6.60 41.49
C LYS A 472 1.79 7.55 42.64
N ASP A 473 2.04 8.81 42.27
CA ASP A 473 2.57 9.84 43.16
C ASP A 473 1.48 10.81 43.67
N ALA A 474 0.20 10.49 43.45
CA ALA A 474 -0.93 11.32 43.87
C ALA A 474 -1.05 11.39 45.41
N ALA A 475 -1.61 12.50 45.90
CA ALA A 475 -1.97 12.64 47.31
C ALA A 475 -3.07 11.62 47.69
N PRO A 476 -3.07 11.07 48.92
CA PRO A 476 -4.19 10.26 49.41
C PRO A 476 -5.50 11.08 49.52
N PRO A 477 -6.68 10.51 49.20
CA PRO A 477 -6.91 9.15 48.70
C PRO A 477 -6.53 9.02 47.21
N ARG A 478 -5.59 8.10 46.90
CA ARG A 478 -5.03 8.00 45.55
C ARG A 478 -6.05 7.43 44.55
N PRO A 479 -6.29 8.08 43.39
CA PRO A 479 -7.07 7.49 42.32
C PRO A 479 -6.42 6.21 41.80
N ARG A 480 -7.14 5.09 41.83
CA ARG A 480 -6.72 3.84 41.19
C ARG A 480 -7.54 3.64 39.92
N VAL A 481 -6.86 3.34 38.82
CA VAL A 481 -7.52 2.92 37.58
C VAL A 481 -8.02 1.48 37.76
N LEU A 482 -9.35 1.32 37.78
CA LEU A 482 -10.02 0.03 37.88
C LEU A 482 -9.90 -0.72 36.54
N LYS A 483 -10.29 -0.05 35.45
CA LYS A 483 -10.17 -0.55 34.07
C LYS A 483 -10.03 0.63 33.10
N VAL A 484 -9.41 0.35 31.95
CA VAL A 484 -9.35 1.26 30.79
C VAL A 484 -10.01 0.55 29.63
N ILE A 485 -11.00 1.18 29.02
CA ILE A 485 -11.81 0.64 27.94
C ILE A 485 -11.58 1.48 26.68
N LYS A 486 -11.23 0.81 25.58
CA LYS A 486 -11.14 1.43 24.27
C LYS A 486 -12.55 1.68 23.72
N GLY A 487 -12.98 2.94 23.72
CA GLY A 487 -14.23 3.41 23.16
C GLY A 487 -14.12 3.80 21.68
N GLY A 488 -15.05 4.64 21.24
CA GLY A 488 -14.99 5.30 19.95
C GLY A 488 -15.03 4.42 18.71
N SER A 489 -14.74 5.05 17.57
CA SER A 489 -14.64 4.42 16.25
C SER A 489 -13.65 3.24 16.25
N SER A 490 -12.53 3.42 16.95
CA SER A 490 -11.44 2.47 17.01
C SER A 490 -11.73 1.26 17.90
N GLY A 491 -12.57 1.40 18.94
CA GLY A 491 -13.00 0.32 19.82
C GLY A 491 -14.20 -0.46 19.27
N LYS A 492 -15.14 0.23 18.63
CA LYS A 492 -16.31 -0.35 17.95
C LYS A 492 -15.96 -1.10 16.64
N GLY A 493 -14.75 -0.91 16.11
CA GLY A 493 -14.32 -1.50 14.84
C GLY A 493 -14.87 -0.78 13.60
N THR A 494 -15.21 0.51 13.73
CA THR A 494 -15.80 1.38 12.69
C THR A 494 -14.91 2.60 12.38
N ALA A 495 -13.61 2.50 12.63
CA ALA A 495 -12.60 3.52 12.30
C ALA A 495 -12.46 3.72 10.78
N LEU A 496 -12.15 4.96 10.39
CA LEU A 496 -11.91 5.39 9.02
C LEU A 496 -10.41 5.41 8.72
N LYS A 497 -10.06 5.19 7.45
CA LYS A 497 -8.71 5.37 6.91
C LYS A 497 -8.27 6.84 7.07
N GLY A 498 -7.11 7.08 7.66
CA GLY A 498 -6.57 8.43 7.86
C GLY A 498 -7.30 9.30 8.90
N GLY A 499 -8.23 8.72 9.67
CA GLY A 499 -8.90 9.40 10.79
C GLY A 499 -9.04 8.43 11.96
N SER A 500 -8.03 8.40 12.83
CA SER A 500 -7.99 7.53 14.01
C SER A 500 -8.06 8.34 15.30
N ASP A 501 -9.29 8.48 15.77
CA ASP A 501 -9.64 8.91 17.11
C ASP A 501 -9.62 7.65 18.02
N ALA A 502 -8.98 7.74 19.17
CA ALA A 502 -8.77 6.65 20.12
C ALA A 502 -9.29 7.03 21.51
N ASP A 503 -10.61 7.00 21.66
CA ASP A 503 -11.30 7.23 22.92
C ASP A 503 -10.88 6.16 23.96
N LEU A 504 -10.36 6.59 25.10
CA LEU A 504 -10.00 5.76 26.23
C LEU A 504 -10.82 6.17 27.46
N VAL A 505 -11.79 5.35 27.81
CA VAL A 505 -12.58 5.54 29.03
C VAL A 505 -11.83 4.95 30.21
N VAL A 506 -11.54 5.78 31.20
CA VAL A 506 -10.71 5.45 32.38
C VAL A 506 -11.59 5.40 33.61
N PHE A 507 -11.84 4.19 34.10
CA PHE A 507 -12.67 3.95 35.26
C PHE A 507 -11.86 4.12 36.54
N LEU A 508 -12.29 5.00 37.45
CA LEU A 508 -11.51 5.42 38.61
C LEU A 508 -12.17 5.06 39.95
N SER A 509 -11.36 4.52 40.86
CA SER A 509 -11.80 4.06 42.18
C SER A 509 -12.31 5.15 43.13
N ILE A 510 -12.05 6.42 42.81
CA ILE A 510 -12.49 7.58 43.61
C ILE A 510 -13.94 7.96 43.34
N PHE A 511 -14.47 7.65 42.15
CA PHE A 511 -15.89 7.83 41.88
C PHE A 511 -16.65 6.66 42.50
N LYS A 512 -17.60 6.96 43.38
CA LYS A 512 -18.48 6.02 44.09
C LYS A 512 -19.93 6.13 43.62
N ALA A 513 -20.32 7.29 43.11
CA ALA A 513 -21.57 7.56 42.42
C ALA A 513 -21.31 8.29 41.10
N TYR A 514 -22.35 8.43 40.27
CA TYR A 514 -22.32 9.22 39.04
C TYR A 514 -21.96 10.69 39.31
N THR A 515 -22.54 11.28 40.36
CA THR A 515 -22.29 12.69 40.73
C THR A 515 -20.82 12.98 41.03
N ASP A 516 -20.06 12.04 41.59
CA ASP A 516 -18.62 12.22 41.84
C ASP A 516 -17.83 12.47 40.54
N GLN A 517 -18.24 11.82 39.44
CA GLN A 517 -17.64 12.05 38.13
C GLN A 517 -17.89 13.49 37.66
N GLU A 518 -19.07 14.07 37.89
CA GLU A 518 -19.35 15.45 37.50
C GLU A 518 -18.51 16.47 38.29
N HIS A 519 -18.38 16.26 39.60
CA HIS A 519 -17.65 17.15 40.51
C HIS A 519 -16.12 17.05 40.31
N HIS A 520 -15.56 15.84 40.23
CA HIS A 520 -14.11 15.62 40.29
C HIS A 520 -13.42 15.36 38.94
N ARG A 521 -14.14 15.17 37.81
CA ARG A 521 -13.51 14.94 36.49
C ARG A 521 -12.51 16.01 36.08
N LYS A 522 -12.72 17.27 36.46
CA LYS A 522 -11.81 18.39 36.16
C LYS A 522 -10.44 18.18 36.79
N GLU A 523 -10.40 17.89 38.09
CA GLU A 523 -9.17 17.69 38.87
C GLU A 523 -8.38 16.49 38.32
N ILE A 524 -9.12 15.42 37.98
CA ILE A 524 -8.56 14.23 37.35
C ILE A 524 -7.99 14.50 35.95
N ILE A 525 -8.70 15.25 35.10
CA ILE A 525 -8.21 15.62 33.77
C ILE A 525 -6.94 16.47 33.87
N GLN A 526 -6.89 17.43 34.81
CA GLN A 526 -5.70 18.23 35.08
C GLN A 526 -4.52 17.38 35.58
N GLU A 527 -4.77 16.38 36.41
CA GLU A 527 -3.73 15.44 36.87
C GLU A 527 -3.22 14.55 35.73
N ILE A 528 -4.12 13.99 34.90
CA ILE A 528 -3.72 13.21 33.72
C ILE A 528 -2.91 14.09 32.75
N GLU A 529 -3.33 15.33 32.51
CA GLU A 529 -2.61 16.31 31.68
C GLU A 529 -1.20 16.59 32.24
N ARG A 530 -1.07 16.87 33.53
CA ARG A 530 0.22 17.10 34.20
C ARG A 530 1.14 15.90 34.05
N ARG A 531 0.62 14.69 34.27
CA ARG A 531 1.39 13.44 34.22
C ARG A 531 1.74 13.03 32.79
N LEU A 532 0.93 13.37 31.80
CA LEU A 532 1.29 13.24 30.37
C LEU A 532 2.43 14.20 29.98
N LYS A 533 2.46 15.43 30.52
CA LYS A 533 3.61 16.35 30.34
C LYS A 533 4.89 15.81 30.98
N GLU A 534 4.82 15.24 32.19
CA GLU A 534 5.96 14.57 32.83
C GLU A 534 6.43 13.33 32.05
N PHE A 535 5.49 12.53 31.53
CA PHE A 535 5.78 11.38 30.69
C PHE A 535 6.48 11.78 29.39
N LYS A 536 6.00 12.83 28.72
CA LYS A 536 6.67 13.46 27.57
C LYS A 536 8.08 13.93 27.91
N ASN A 537 8.31 14.52 29.08
CA ASN A 537 9.64 14.99 29.46
C ASN A 537 10.62 13.84 29.76
N LYS A 538 10.16 12.78 30.45
CA LYS A 538 11.00 11.61 30.78
C LYS A 538 11.30 10.74 29.56
N GLU A 539 10.34 10.55 28.66
CA GLU A 539 10.53 9.80 27.42
C GLU A 539 10.82 10.70 26.20
N GLY A 540 11.19 11.97 26.34
CA GLY A 540 11.15 12.96 25.23
C GLY A 540 12.10 12.75 24.05
N ARG A 541 13.16 11.93 24.20
CA ARG A 541 13.94 11.41 23.05
C ARG A 541 13.10 10.49 22.17
N TYR A 542 12.17 9.83 22.83
CA TYR A 542 11.11 9.05 22.27
C TYR A 542 9.82 9.92 22.19
N ILE A 543 8.86 9.81 23.13
CA ILE A 543 7.44 10.14 22.89
C ILE A 543 7.22 11.64 22.82
N ASP A 544 6.44 12.07 21.82
CA ASP A 544 5.94 13.42 21.75
C ASP A 544 4.40 13.44 21.87
N VAL A 545 3.91 14.38 22.67
CA VAL A 545 2.49 14.55 23.04
C VAL A 545 2.14 16.02 22.86
N THR A 546 1.08 16.31 22.10
CA THR A 546 0.52 17.66 21.97
C THR A 546 -0.88 17.63 22.59
N ILE A 547 -1.11 18.42 23.64
CA ILE A 547 -2.38 18.44 24.38
C ILE A 547 -3.21 19.62 23.89
N GLU A 548 -4.49 19.39 23.61
CA GLU A 548 -5.40 20.46 23.21
C GLU A 548 -6.00 21.15 24.44
N PRO A 549 -5.94 22.49 24.55
CA PRO A 549 -6.51 23.20 25.69
C PRO A 549 -8.04 23.16 25.63
N SER A 550 -8.67 22.64 26.70
CA SER A 550 -10.13 22.67 26.87
C SER A 550 -10.68 24.10 26.82
N LYS A 551 -11.79 24.27 26.08
CA LYS A 551 -12.59 25.51 26.03
C LYS A 551 -13.62 25.59 27.17
N TRP A 552 -13.79 24.51 27.94
CA TRP A 552 -14.85 24.38 28.94
C TRP A 552 -14.29 24.43 30.37
N PRO A 553 -14.94 25.15 31.32
CA PRO A 553 -14.47 25.26 32.71
C PRO A 553 -14.43 23.94 33.50
N ASN A 554 -15.25 22.97 33.11
CA ASN A 554 -15.28 21.59 33.63
C ASN A 554 -15.23 20.63 32.42
N PRO A 555 -14.04 20.22 31.92
CA PRO A 555 -13.92 19.33 30.78
C PRO A 555 -14.46 17.93 31.09
N ARG A 556 -15.02 17.26 30.08
CA ARG A 556 -15.43 15.84 30.14
C ARG A 556 -14.40 14.88 29.54
N VAL A 557 -13.49 15.44 28.74
CA VAL A 557 -12.50 14.72 27.95
C VAL A 557 -11.19 15.50 27.98
N LEU A 558 -10.08 14.76 28.01
CA LEU A 558 -8.75 15.28 27.74
C LEU A 558 -8.33 14.83 26.35
N SER A 559 -8.39 15.74 25.38
CA SER A 559 -7.98 15.50 24.00
C SER A 559 -6.48 15.82 23.85
N PHE A 560 -5.72 14.85 23.36
CA PHE A 560 -4.31 15.05 23.03
C PHE A 560 -3.91 14.15 21.86
N THR A 561 -2.86 14.54 21.16
CA THR A 561 -2.39 13.80 19.99
C THR A 561 -0.99 13.24 20.25
N LEU A 562 -0.78 11.96 19.92
CA LEU A 562 0.40 11.17 20.26
C LEU A 562 1.30 10.83 19.06
N ARG A 563 2.62 10.90 19.29
CA ARG A 563 3.71 10.59 18.34
C ARG A 563 4.66 9.55 18.98
N SER A 564 4.66 8.30 18.49
CA SER A 564 5.41 7.15 19.07
C SER A 564 6.41 6.43 18.12
N PHE A 565 7.34 5.59 18.66
CA PHE A 565 8.66 5.19 18.06
C PHE A 565 8.43 4.04 17.11
N ASP A 566 7.42 4.21 16.30
CA ASP A 566 6.66 3.08 15.82
C ASP A 566 5.51 3.56 14.92
N LEU A 567 5.16 4.85 15.00
CA LEU A 567 3.98 5.47 14.39
C LEU A 567 4.43 6.43 13.27
N ARG A 568 3.90 6.21 12.07
CA ARG A 568 4.09 7.10 10.92
C ARG A 568 3.23 8.36 11.00
N ASP A 569 2.05 8.22 11.63
CA ASP A 569 1.03 9.24 11.76
C ASP A 569 0.79 9.60 13.25
N SER A 570 0.12 10.73 13.50
CA SER A 570 -0.55 11.00 14.77
C SER A 570 -1.68 10.02 15.02
N ILE A 571 -1.94 9.78 16.31
CA ILE A 571 -3.24 9.30 16.78
C ILE A 571 -3.78 10.32 17.76
N GLU A 572 -5.02 10.73 17.55
CA GLU A 572 -5.79 11.60 18.45
C GLU A 572 -6.39 10.72 19.55
N PHE A 573 -6.16 11.09 20.81
CA PHE A 573 -6.59 10.36 22.00
C PHE A 573 -7.51 11.25 22.82
N ASP A 574 -8.73 10.75 23.02
CA ASP A 574 -9.71 11.34 23.93
C ASP A 574 -9.74 10.50 25.21
N VAL A 575 -9.22 11.03 26.33
CA VAL A 575 -9.27 10.33 27.62
C VAL A 575 -10.45 10.84 28.43
N LEU A 576 -11.39 9.95 28.76
CA LEU A 576 -12.62 10.28 29.49
C LEU A 576 -12.65 9.55 30.84
N PRO A 577 -12.55 10.26 31.99
CA PRO A 577 -12.77 9.66 33.30
C PRO A 577 -14.24 9.23 33.46
N ALA A 578 -14.48 8.02 33.99
CA ALA A 578 -15.82 7.48 34.19
C ALA A 578 -16.00 6.75 35.53
N PHE A 579 -17.21 6.79 36.08
CA PHE A 579 -17.63 5.96 37.22
C PHE A 579 -17.89 4.51 36.77
N ASP A 580 -17.47 3.52 37.57
CA ASP A 580 -17.65 2.10 37.24
C ASP A 580 -19.01 1.55 37.72
N ALA A 581 -20.07 2.07 37.10
CA ALA A 581 -21.44 1.66 37.38
C ALA A 581 -21.76 0.19 37.02
N LEU A 582 -20.90 -0.47 36.24
CA LEU A 582 -21.10 -1.86 35.78
C LEU A 582 -20.27 -2.89 36.57
N GLY A 583 -19.20 -2.46 37.25
CA GLY A 583 -18.33 -3.31 38.04
C GLY A 583 -17.73 -4.49 37.27
N GLN A 584 -17.71 -5.66 37.91
CA GLN A 584 -17.34 -6.93 37.29
C GLN A 584 -18.57 -7.59 36.65
N ARG A 585 -18.62 -7.62 35.31
CA ARG A 585 -19.76 -8.18 34.56
C ARG A 585 -19.85 -9.70 34.71
N THR A 586 -20.92 -10.16 35.36
CA THR A 586 -21.29 -11.58 35.50
C THR A 586 -22.40 -12.02 34.54
N GLY A 587 -22.90 -11.14 33.66
CA GLY A 587 -24.00 -11.43 32.75
C GLY A 587 -24.13 -10.49 31.54
N LEU A 588 -25.14 -10.75 30.70
CA LEU A 588 -25.40 -10.02 29.45
C LEU A 588 -26.09 -8.66 29.65
N LYS A 589 -26.86 -8.48 30.73
CA LYS A 589 -27.70 -7.29 31.00
C LYS A 589 -27.41 -6.71 32.40
N PRO A 590 -27.24 -5.39 32.56
CA PRO A 590 -27.06 -4.76 33.87
C PRO A 590 -28.27 -4.91 34.80
N HIS A 591 -28.03 -4.82 36.11
CA HIS A 591 -29.10 -4.79 37.11
C HIS A 591 -29.89 -3.46 37.03
N PRO A 592 -31.23 -3.44 37.13
CA PRO A 592 -32.03 -2.22 36.97
C PRO A 592 -31.62 -1.05 37.89
N GLN A 593 -31.12 -1.34 39.10
CA GLN A 593 -30.64 -0.32 40.03
C GLN A 593 -29.59 0.62 39.41
N VAL A 594 -28.69 0.09 38.56
CA VAL A 594 -27.68 0.87 37.85
C VAL A 594 -28.30 2.03 37.04
N TYR A 595 -29.49 1.80 36.48
CA TYR A 595 -30.24 2.78 35.71
C TYR A 595 -31.17 3.65 36.57
N ILE A 596 -31.64 3.15 37.72
CA ILE A 596 -32.36 3.97 38.70
C ILE A 596 -31.42 5.03 39.28
N ASP A 597 -30.26 4.60 39.79
CA ASP A 597 -29.21 5.48 40.32
C ASP A 597 -28.76 6.52 39.27
N LEU A 598 -28.75 6.14 37.98
CA LEU A 598 -28.45 7.02 36.85
C LEU A 598 -29.54 8.08 36.64
N ILE A 599 -30.81 7.66 36.62
CA ILE A 599 -31.97 8.55 36.45
C ILE A 599 -32.01 9.56 37.59
N ASP A 600 -31.83 9.12 38.83
CA ASP A 600 -31.84 9.95 40.03
C ASP A 600 -30.63 10.91 40.10
N SER A 601 -29.48 10.50 39.55
CA SER A 601 -28.26 11.34 39.49
C SER A 601 -28.20 12.29 38.28
N SER A 602 -29.04 12.10 37.27
CA SER A 602 -28.91 12.76 35.97
C SER A 602 -29.64 14.11 35.92
N SER A 603 -28.89 15.20 36.09
CA SER A 603 -29.38 16.56 35.79
C SER A 603 -29.61 16.81 34.28
N ARG A 604 -28.95 16.05 33.40
CA ARG A 604 -28.99 16.18 31.93
C ARG A 604 -28.82 14.81 31.27
N GLY A 605 -29.70 14.46 30.33
CA GLY A 605 -29.66 13.15 29.66
C GLY A 605 -28.32 12.85 28.98
N GLY A 606 -27.80 11.63 29.16
CA GLY A 606 -26.54 11.17 28.57
C GLY A 606 -25.26 11.73 29.23
N GLU A 607 -25.35 12.47 30.34
CA GLU A 607 -24.21 13.04 31.09
C GLU A 607 -23.14 11.99 31.41
N PHE A 608 -23.59 10.78 31.79
CA PHE A 608 -22.76 9.68 32.27
C PHE A 608 -22.61 8.54 31.25
N SER A 609 -22.93 8.78 29.97
CA SER A 609 -22.84 7.79 28.88
C SER A 609 -21.48 7.09 28.76
N THR A 610 -20.41 7.69 29.25
CA THR A 610 -19.06 7.08 29.36
C THR A 610 -19.02 5.87 30.29
N CYS A 611 -19.86 5.81 31.33
CA CYS A 611 -19.98 4.65 32.23
C CYS A 611 -20.42 3.38 31.48
N PHE A 612 -21.16 3.56 30.37
CA PHE A 612 -21.76 2.47 29.59
C PHE A 612 -21.00 2.15 28.28
N THR A 613 -19.82 2.74 28.06
CA THR A 613 -19.05 2.55 26.81
C THR A 613 -18.70 1.09 26.51
N GLU A 614 -18.60 0.22 27.52
CA GLU A 614 -18.48 -1.24 27.30
C GLU A 614 -19.70 -1.80 26.55
N LEU A 615 -20.92 -1.46 27.00
CA LEU A 615 -22.17 -1.91 26.41
C LEU A 615 -22.39 -1.32 25.01
N GLN A 616 -22.07 -0.02 24.83
CA GLN A 616 -22.11 0.67 23.53
C GLN A 616 -21.14 0.02 22.52
N ARG A 617 -19.93 -0.36 22.95
CA ARG A 617 -18.94 -1.06 22.12
C ARG A 617 -19.45 -2.44 21.75
N ASP A 618 -19.90 -3.21 22.74
CA ASP A 618 -20.34 -4.60 22.56
C ASP A 618 -21.60 -4.68 21.67
N PHE A 619 -22.43 -3.64 21.65
CA PHE A 619 -23.58 -3.54 20.73
C PHE A 619 -23.17 -3.50 19.23
N ILE A 620 -21.99 -2.96 18.92
CA ILE A 620 -21.47 -2.78 17.56
C ILE A 620 -20.43 -3.86 17.19
N ILE A 621 -19.68 -4.38 18.16
CA ILE A 621 -18.53 -5.25 17.89
C ILE A 621 -18.93 -6.61 17.29
N ASP A 622 -20.10 -7.14 17.62
CA ASP A 622 -20.60 -8.43 17.12
C ASP A 622 -21.20 -8.32 15.70
N ARG A 623 -21.33 -7.10 15.16
CA ARG A 623 -22.03 -6.87 13.88
C ARG A 623 -21.19 -7.28 12.66
N PRO A 624 -21.81 -7.73 11.55
CA PRO A 624 -21.08 -8.18 10.36
C PRO A 624 -20.16 -7.11 9.77
N THR A 625 -19.05 -7.54 9.18
CA THR A 625 -18.07 -6.64 8.56
C THR A 625 -18.69 -5.72 7.51
N LYS A 626 -19.69 -6.21 6.75
CA LYS A 626 -20.38 -5.39 5.73
C LYS A 626 -21.27 -4.29 6.35
N LEU A 627 -21.89 -4.53 7.51
CA LEU A 627 -22.59 -3.47 8.26
C LEU A 627 -21.59 -2.46 8.83
N LYS A 628 -20.43 -2.89 9.33
CA LYS A 628 -19.36 -1.96 9.75
C LYS A 628 -18.82 -1.13 8.57
N SER A 629 -18.84 -1.67 7.35
CA SER A 629 -18.53 -0.91 6.12
C SER A 629 -19.60 0.12 5.77
N LEU A 630 -20.89 -0.20 5.91
CA LEU A 630 -21.99 0.78 5.79
C LEU A 630 -21.88 1.90 6.84
N ILE A 631 -21.54 1.56 8.09
CA ILE A 631 -21.29 2.56 9.15
C ILE A 631 -20.11 3.47 8.80
N ARG A 632 -19.02 2.95 8.22
CA ARG A 632 -17.92 3.79 7.71
C ARG A 632 -18.40 4.73 6.60
N LEU A 633 -19.22 4.25 5.67
CA LEU A 633 -19.77 5.07 4.59
C LEU A 633 -20.58 6.25 5.14
N LEU A 634 -21.47 5.99 6.11
CA LEU A 634 -22.28 7.02 6.79
C LEU A 634 -21.44 8.01 7.61
N LYS A 635 -20.36 7.54 8.26
CA LYS A 635 -19.45 8.41 9.02
C LYS A 635 -18.60 9.31 8.12
N HIS A 636 -18.21 8.80 6.94
CA HIS A 636 -17.57 9.60 5.91
C HIS A 636 -18.54 10.61 5.31
N TRP A 637 -19.74 10.18 4.93
CA TRP A 637 -20.83 11.05 4.48
C TRP A 637 -21.06 12.22 5.45
N TYR A 638 -21.30 11.90 6.72
CA TYR A 638 -21.52 12.89 7.76
C TYR A 638 -20.30 13.82 7.98
N LYS A 639 -19.06 13.32 7.81
CA LYS A 639 -17.86 14.14 7.97
C LYS A 639 -17.65 15.12 6.82
N GLU A 640 -17.74 14.64 5.57
CA GLU A 640 -17.36 15.42 4.39
C GLU A 640 -18.50 16.27 3.82
N TYR A 641 -19.77 15.88 4.04
CA TYR A 641 -20.93 16.57 3.45
C TYR A 641 -21.76 17.33 4.51
N VAL A 642 -21.86 16.80 5.74
CA VAL A 642 -22.67 17.43 6.81
C VAL A 642 -21.82 18.30 7.77
N ASN A 643 -20.60 17.87 8.14
CA ASN A 643 -19.75 18.55 9.14
C ASN A 643 -18.71 19.51 8.52
N VAL A 644 -18.68 19.64 7.19
CA VAL A 644 -17.99 20.75 6.51
C VAL A 644 -18.78 22.05 6.73
N TYR A 645 -18.13 23.20 6.51
CA TYR A 645 -18.59 24.54 6.90
C TYR A 645 -20.02 24.95 6.48
N GLN A 646 -20.69 24.23 5.56
CA GLN A 646 -21.95 24.61 4.92
C GLN A 646 -23.21 24.47 5.81
N TYR A 647 -23.31 23.41 6.63
CA TYR A 647 -24.43 23.25 7.58
C TYR A 647 -24.07 23.75 8.98
N LYS A 648 -22.78 23.70 9.34
CA LYS A 648 -22.28 24.16 10.63
C LYS A 648 -22.35 25.70 10.79
N SER A 649 -22.40 26.44 9.70
CA SER A 649 -22.65 27.89 9.67
C SER A 649 -24.11 28.27 9.90
N GLN A 650 -25.05 27.34 9.72
CA GLN A 650 -26.49 27.54 9.93
C GLN A 650 -26.92 27.29 11.38
N LEU A 651 -26.02 26.73 12.19
CA LEU A 651 -26.21 26.54 13.63
C LEU A 651 -26.06 27.88 14.35
N GLN A 652 -27.10 28.30 15.04
CA GLN A 652 -27.06 29.42 15.98
C GLN A 652 -26.30 29.03 17.26
N SER A 653 -25.95 30.02 18.08
CA SER A 653 -25.22 29.81 19.34
C SER A 653 -26.02 28.95 20.32
N GLY A 654 -25.67 27.66 20.43
CA GLY A 654 -26.35 26.68 21.28
C GLY A 654 -27.01 25.55 20.49
N GLU A 655 -27.22 25.70 19.18
CA GLU A 655 -27.68 24.62 18.31
C GLU A 655 -26.55 23.63 17.99
N SER A 656 -26.91 22.38 17.70
CA SER A 656 -25.96 21.35 17.29
C SER A 656 -26.56 20.40 16.26
N LEU A 657 -25.71 19.75 15.46
CA LEU A 657 -26.09 18.66 14.57
C LEU A 657 -26.11 17.33 15.34
N PRO A 658 -26.96 16.35 14.95
CA PRO A 658 -27.05 15.07 15.63
C PRO A 658 -25.70 14.34 15.76
N PRO A 659 -25.40 13.68 16.88
CA PRO A 659 -24.10 13.04 17.07
C PRO A 659 -23.89 11.89 16.07
N LYS A 660 -22.64 11.71 15.60
CA LYS A 660 -22.24 10.61 14.67
C LYS A 660 -22.77 9.24 15.12
N TYR A 661 -22.83 8.99 16.43
CA TYR A 661 -23.32 7.74 17.02
C TYR A 661 -24.80 7.46 16.69
N ALA A 662 -25.64 8.48 16.54
CA ALA A 662 -27.04 8.30 16.14
C ALA A 662 -27.13 7.69 14.71
N LEU A 663 -26.24 8.08 13.80
CA LEU A 663 -26.15 7.47 12.47
C LEU A 663 -25.59 6.03 12.51
N GLU A 664 -24.67 5.73 13.44
CA GLU A 664 -24.21 4.35 13.66
C GLU A 664 -25.40 3.45 14.09
N LEU A 665 -26.25 3.95 14.99
CA LEU A 665 -27.45 3.24 15.45
C LEU A 665 -28.54 3.14 14.39
N LEU A 666 -28.77 4.19 13.59
CA LEU A 666 -29.70 4.12 12.45
C LEU A 666 -29.28 3.10 11.40
N ALA A 667 -27.96 2.95 11.15
CA ALA A 667 -27.45 1.91 10.27
C ALA A 667 -27.72 0.49 10.82
N VAL A 668 -27.54 0.30 12.14
CA VAL A 668 -27.86 -0.96 12.81
C VAL A 668 -29.36 -1.24 12.71
N TYR A 669 -30.21 -0.26 13.04
CA TYR A 669 -31.67 -0.39 12.97
C TYR A 669 -32.16 -0.75 11.56
N ALA A 670 -31.72 -0.01 10.53
CA ALA A 670 -32.09 -0.26 9.14
C ALA A 670 -31.71 -1.68 8.68
N TRP A 671 -30.53 -2.17 9.08
CA TRP A 671 -30.09 -3.52 8.78
C TRP A 671 -30.82 -4.58 9.61
N GLU A 672 -31.06 -4.34 10.91
CA GLU A 672 -31.76 -5.27 11.81
C GLU A 672 -33.22 -5.49 11.41
N GLN A 673 -33.93 -4.46 10.98
CA GLN A 673 -35.33 -4.60 10.56
C GLN A 673 -35.47 -5.00 9.09
N GLY A 674 -34.57 -4.53 8.23
CA GLY A 674 -34.76 -4.54 6.79
C GLY A 674 -33.95 -5.56 5.98
N SER A 675 -32.92 -6.19 6.58
CA SER A 675 -32.02 -7.08 5.84
C SER A 675 -31.55 -8.30 6.63
N GLN A 676 -30.95 -8.11 7.81
CA GLN A 676 -30.28 -9.12 8.64
C GLN A 676 -29.17 -9.98 7.95
N ASP A 677 -28.98 -9.85 6.64
CA ASP A 677 -28.00 -10.60 5.87
C ASP A 677 -26.56 -10.14 6.14
N LYS A 678 -25.63 -11.11 6.16
CA LYS A 678 -24.19 -10.83 6.27
C LYS A 678 -23.61 -10.23 4.97
N ALA A 679 -24.30 -10.43 3.85
CA ALA A 679 -23.95 -9.89 2.54
C ALA A 679 -25.19 -9.24 1.90
N PHE A 680 -25.23 -7.91 1.89
CA PHE A 680 -26.30 -7.10 1.33
C PHE A 680 -25.75 -6.09 0.30
N ASP A 681 -26.63 -5.47 -0.50
CA ASP A 681 -26.24 -4.41 -1.43
C ASP A 681 -25.94 -3.09 -0.70
N MET A 682 -24.73 -2.54 -0.90
CA MET A 682 -24.25 -1.38 -0.15
C MET A 682 -25.06 -0.11 -0.44
N ALA A 683 -25.49 0.08 -1.68
CA ALA A 683 -26.30 1.24 -2.07
C ALA A 683 -27.71 1.14 -1.47
N LYS A 684 -28.34 -0.04 -1.49
CA LYS A 684 -29.64 -0.26 -0.87
C LYS A 684 -29.59 0.01 0.64
N GLY A 685 -28.54 -0.43 1.32
CA GLY A 685 -28.35 -0.15 2.75
C GLY A 685 -28.14 1.33 3.04
N PHE A 686 -27.28 2.00 2.27
CA PHE A 686 -27.03 3.44 2.40
C PHE A 686 -28.30 4.27 2.13
N ARG A 687 -28.99 3.99 1.03
CA ARG A 687 -30.26 4.62 0.64
C ARG A 687 -31.35 4.47 1.72
N THR A 688 -31.44 3.30 2.35
CA THR A 688 -32.43 3.06 3.43
C THR A 688 -32.17 3.95 4.64
N VAL A 689 -30.90 4.11 5.06
CA VAL A 689 -30.57 4.97 6.21
C VAL A 689 -30.85 6.44 5.90
N LEU A 690 -30.51 6.92 4.69
CA LEU A 690 -30.85 8.28 4.24
C LEU A 690 -32.37 8.51 4.20
N TRP A 691 -33.15 7.52 3.76
CA TRP A 691 -34.60 7.61 3.81
C TRP A 691 -35.17 7.69 5.24
N LEU A 692 -34.61 6.95 6.20
CA LEU A 692 -34.98 7.09 7.61
C LEU A 692 -34.71 8.51 8.13
N LEU A 693 -33.63 9.16 7.70
CA LEU A 693 -33.34 10.56 8.06
C LEU A 693 -34.41 11.53 7.54
N LEU A 694 -34.98 11.30 6.34
CA LEU A 694 -36.14 12.07 5.87
C LEU A 694 -37.34 11.93 6.81
N GLN A 695 -37.52 10.72 7.34
CA GLN A 695 -38.62 10.38 8.24
C GLN A 695 -38.32 10.69 9.73
N HIS A 696 -37.30 11.50 10.05
CA HIS A 696 -36.91 11.84 11.43
C HIS A 696 -38.10 12.27 12.32
N ARG A 697 -39.07 13.02 11.79
CA ARG A 697 -40.29 13.44 12.51
C ARG A 697 -41.23 12.29 12.91
N GLN A 698 -40.98 11.08 12.41
CA GLN A 698 -41.72 9.86 12.74
C GLN A 698 -40.87 8.87 13.55
N LEU A 699 -39.53 8.99 13.54
CA LEU A 699 -38.62 7.99 14.11
C LEU A 699 -38.78 7.81 15.62
N CYS A 700 -39.12 6.60 16.05
CA CYS A 700 -39.09 6.18 17.45
C CYS A 700 -38.36 4.85 17.56
N ILE A 701 -37.09 4.90 17.96
CA ILE A 701 -36.16 3.78 17.95
C ILE A 701 -35.53 3.61 19.33
N PHE A 702 -35.60 2.40 19.86
CA PHE A 702 -34.98 2.00 21.12
C PHE A 702 -34.66 0.49 21.08
N TRP A 703 -33.84 0.03 22.01
CA TRP A 703 -33.51 -1.40 22.16
C TRP A 703 -33.64 -1.83 23.62
N THR A 704 -34.18 -3.02 23.86
CA THR A 704 -34.35 -3.57 25.22
C THR A 704 -33.22 -4.54 25.64
N LYS A 705 -32.06 -4.47 24.95
CA LYS A 705 -30.92 -5.36 25.17
C LYS A 705 -30.33 -5.17 26.57
N TYR A 706 -30.09 -3.92 27.00
CA TYR A 706 -29.44 -3.62 28.28
C TYR A 706 -30.36 -2.98 29.33
N TYR A 707 -31.46 -2.31 28.95
CA TYR A 707 -32.57 -1.92 29.85
C TYR A 707 -33.91 -2.43 29.32
N ASN A 708 -35.02 -2.32 30.06
CA ASN A 708 -36.38 -2.68 29.61
C ASN A 708 -37.45 -2.08 30.53
N PHE A 709 -38.72 -2.32 30.19
CA PHE A 709 -39.89 -1.90 30.95
C PHE A 709 -40.25 -2.80 32.15
N GLU A 710 -39.36 -3.70 32.61
CA GLU A 710 -39.70 -4.64 33.70
C GLU A 710 -39.72 -3.94 35.07
N ASN A 711 -38.73 -3.10 35.36
CA ASN A 711 -38.71 -2.25 36.55
C ASN A 711 -39.65 -1.04 36.39
N ALA A 712 -40.39 -0.67 37.44
CA ALA A 712 -41.39 0.40 37.39
C ALA A 712 -40.79 1.79 37.12
N THR A 713 -39.72 2.17 37.84
CA THR A 713 -39.04 3.47 37.67
C THR A 713 -38.43 3.60 36.27
N VAL A 714 -37.73 2.56 35.81
CA VAL A 714 -37.13 2.54 34.46
C VAL A 714 -38.22 2.50 33.39
N ARG A 715 -39.34 1.80 33.59
CA ARG A 715 -40.50 1.82 32.68
C ARG A 715 -41.05 3.24 32.54
N GLN A 716 -41.38 3.90 33.65
CA GLN A 716 -41.96 5.23 33.65
C GLN A 716 -41.04 6.19 32.88
N TYR A 717 -39.75 6.22 33.24
CA TYR A 717 -38.76 7.06 32.56
C TYR A 717 -38.66 6.75 31.06
N LEU A 718 -38.63 5.47 30.66
CA LEU A 718 -38.60 5.09 29.24
C LEU A 718 -39.88 5.50 28.51
N THR A 719 -41.06 5.35 29.11
CA THR A 719 -42.33 5.83 28.55
C THR A 719 -42.28 7.33 28.35
N ASP A 720 -41.82 8.09 29.34
CA ASP A 720 -41.66 9.55 29.24
C ASP A 720 -40.67 9.93 28.11
N GLN A 721 -39.53 9.25 27.98
CA GLN A 721 -38.60 9.47 26.86
C GLN A 721 -39.23 9.13 25.50
N LEU A 722 -40.00 8.04 25.40
CA LEU A 722 -40.62 7.59 24.15
C LEU A 722 -41.84 8.43 23.75
N GLN A 723 -42.37 9.26 24.65
CA GLN A 723 -43.39 10.27 24.37
C GLN A 723 -42.82 11.63 23.94
N LYS A 724 -41.51 11.86 24.05
CA LYS A 724 -40.85 13.10 23.58
C LYS A 724 -41.02 13.34 22.07
N SER A 725 -40.83 14.59 21.66
CA SER A 725 -40.83 14.99 20.25
C SER A 725 -39.84 14.17 19.43
N ARG A 726 -40.26 13.80 18.22
CA ARG A 726 -39.49 12.95 17.29
C ARG A 726 -38.43 13.79 16.57
N PRO A 727 -37.25 13.23 16.23
CA PRO A 727 -36.86 11.83 16.37
C PRO A 727 -36.50 11.44 17.81
N VAL A 728 -36.95 10.25 18.21
CA VAL A 728 -36.49 9.59 19.43
C VAL A 728 -35.60 8.42 19.04
N ILE A 729 -34.31 8.51 19.41
CA ILE A 729 -33.31 7.44 19.22
C ILE A 729 -32.57 7.27 20.55
N LEU A 730 -32.99 6.28 21.35
CA LEU A 730 -32.33 5.98 22.61
C LEU A 730 -31.06 5.16 22.38
N ASP A 731 -29.98 5.52 23.06
CA ASP A 731 -28.77 4.69 23.12
C ASP A 731 -29.13 3.32 23.70
N PRO A 732 -28.84 2.19 23.03
CA PRO A 732 -29.12 0.85 23.56
C PRO A 732 -28.46 0.56 24.92
N ALA A 733 -27.44 1.32 25.30
CA ALA A 733 -26.66 1.16 26.53
C ALA A 733 -27.07 2.08 27.69
N ASP A 734 -27.59 3.27 27.40
CA ASP A 734 -27.92 4.35 28.34
C ASP A 734 -29.37 4.85 28.09
N PRO A 735 -30.34 4.55 28.96
CA PRO A 735 -31.74 4.94 28.76
C PRO A 735 -31.97 6.46 28.90
N THR A 736 -31.02 7.21 29.46
CA THR A 736 -31.03 8.69 29.52
C THR A 736 -30.39 9.31 28.28
N GLY A 737 -29.64 8.53 27.52
CA GLY A 737 -28.90 8.95 26.32
C GLY A 737 -29.80 9.10 25.10
N LEU A 738 -30.71 10.08 25.11
CA LEU A 738 -31.52 10.42 23.95
C LEU A 738 -30.67 11.13 22.88
N LEU A 739 -30.34 10.41 21.81
CA LEU A 739 -29.36 10.89 20.84
C LEU A 739 -29.96 11.92 19.88
N GLY A 740 -29.41 13.14 19.93
CA GLY A 740 -29.82 14.22 19.05
C GLY A 740 -31.06 14.98 19.53
N GLU A 741 -31.43 14.88 20.80
CA GLU A 741 -32.44 15.76 21.40
C GLU A 741 -32.02 17.24 21.24
N GLY A 742 -32.93 18.10 20.77
CA GLY A 742 -32.64 19.51 20.48
C GLY A 742 -31.66 19.75 19.32
N CYS A 743 -31.23 18.72 18.59
CA CYS A 743 -30.34 18.87 17.44
C CYS A 743 -31.11 19.15 16.14
N ARG A 744 -30.43 19.78 15.19
CA ARG A 744 -30.95 20.14 13.87
C ARG A 744 -30.98 18.94 12.91
N TRP A 745 -31.89 18.00 13.21
CA TRP A 745 -32.20 16.85 12.35
C TRP A 745 -32.80 17.22 11.00
N ASP A 746 -33.46 18.38 10.92
CA ASP A 746 -33.96 18.97 9.69
C ASP A 746 -32.82 19.22 8.68
N LEU A 747 -31.69 19.78 9.13
CA LEU A 747 -30.51 19.98 8.29
C LEU A 747 -29.89 18.65 7.83
N LEU A 748 -29.84 17.65 8.71
CA LEU A 748 -29.35 16.32 8.37
C LEU A 748 -30.28 15.59 7.38
N ALA A 749 -31.60 15.82 7.47
CA ALA A 749 -32.59 15.29 6.55
C ALA A 749 -32.54 15.97 5.17
N GLN A 750 -32.35 17.29 5.12
CA GLN A 750 -32.16 18.04 3.87
C GLN A 750 -30.97 17.48 3.08
N GLU A 751 -29.82 17.28 3.73
CA GLU A 751 -28.64 16.72 3.04
C GLU A 751 -28.79 15.22 2.72
N ALA A 752 -29.60 14.49 3.48
CA ALA A 752 -29.98 13.12 3.12
C ALA A 752 -30.88 13.08 1.87
N GLU A 753 -31.80 14.04 1.72
CA GLU A 753 -32.68 14.17 0.54
C GLU A 753 -31.85 14.49 -0.71
N HIS A 754 -30.95 15.46 -0.59
CA HIS A 754 -29.99 15.80 -1.62
C HIS A 754 -29.13 14.60 -2.02
N CYS A 755 -28.60 13.84 -1.05
CA CYS A 755 -27.82 12.62 -1.29
C CYS A 755 -28.61 11.51 -2.01
N LEU A 756 -29.91 11.37 -1.74
CA LEU A 756 -30.78 10.35 -2.35
C LEU A 756 -30.98 10.54 -3.87
N GLY A 757 -30.72 11.75 -4.39
CA GLY A 757 -30.70 12.08 -5.82
C GLY A 757 -29.37 11.83 -6.53
N GLN A 758 -28.29 11.52 -5.79
CA GLN A 758 -26.92 11.42 -6.34
C GLN A 758 -26.60 10.03 -6.91
N LYS A 759 -25.45 9.87 -7.59
CA LYS A 759 -25.07 8.62 -8.29
C LYS A 759 -24.84 7.44 -7.34
N CYS A 760 -24.50 7.68 -6.08
CA CYS A 760 -24.44 6.61 -5.06
C CYS A 760 -25.80 6.00 -4.74
N CYS A 761 -26.88 6.71 -5.04
CA CYS A 761 -28.24 6.36 -4.67
C CYS A 761 -29.14 6.09 -5.90
N THR A 762 -28.63 6.26 -7.13
CA THR A 762 -29.38 6.17 -8.40
C THR A 762 -28.59 5.40 -9.47
N HIS A 763 -29.22 4.43 -10.15
CA HIS A 763 -28.57 3.65 -11.23
C HIS A 763 -29.57 3.09 -12.25
N THR A 764 -29.22 3.16 -13.53
CA THR A 764 -30.00 2.73 -14.71
C THR A 764 -30.38 1.25 -14.82
N TYR A 765 -29.71 0.32 -14.12
CA TYR A 765 -29.99 -1.12 -14.16
C TYR A 765 -30.60 -1.65 -12.85
N VAL A 766 -30.82 -0.78 -11.86
CA VAL A 766 -31.51 -1.11 -10.62
C VAL A 766 -32.95 -0.58 -10.78
N PRO A 767 -33.94 -1.42 -11.12
CA PRO A 767 -35.28 -0.95 -11.46
C PRO A 767 -35.98 -0.37 -10.23
N SER A 768 -35.92 0.97 -10.08
CA SER A 768 -36.56 1.78 -9.03
C SER A 768 -36.67 1.07 -7.68
N ALA A 769 -35.57 0.44 -7.25
CA ALA A 769 -35.66 -0.63 -6.26
C ALA A 769 -35.91 -0.05 -4.87
N PHE A 770 -37.05 -0.46 -4.29
CA PHE A 770 -37.44 -0.11 -2.92
C PHE A 770 -36.25 -0.23 -1.95
N ASN A 771 -36.22 0.69 -0.98
CA ASN A 771 -35.41 0.60 0.23
C ASN A 771 -35.61 -0.75 0.91
N TRP A 772 -34.82 -1.07 1.94
CA TRP A 772 -35.27 -2.14 2.83
C TRP A 772 -36.60 -1.73 3.47
N ASP A 773 -37.48 -2.71 3.69
CA ASP A 773 -38.74 -2.48 4.38
C ASP A 773 -38.42 -2.36 5.88
N VAL A 774 -38.55 -1.15 6.42
CA VAL A 774 -38.11 -0.80 7.76
C VAL A 774 -39.20 0.04 8.43
N PRO A 775 -39.77 -0.40 9.56
CA PRO A 775 -40.78 0.37 10.28
C PRO A 775 -40.16 1.65 10.86
N LEU A 776 -40.90 2.76 10.79
CA LEU A 776 -40.43 4.05 11.32
C LEU A 776 -40.49 4.13 12.86
N GLN A 777 -41.26 3.25 13.48
CA GLN A 777 -41.46 3.20 14.93
C GLN A 777 -41.39 1.76 15.42
N VAL A 778 -40.74 1.57 16.57
CA VAL A 778 -40.86 0.35 17.37
C VAL A 778 -42.12 0.49 18.24
N SER A 779 -43.02 -0.50 18.20
CA SER A 779 -44.27 -0.52 18.97
C SER A 779 -44.01 -0.70 20.47
N TRP A 780 -43.78 0.41 21.17
CA TRP A 780 -43.54 0.41 22.62
C TRP A 780 -44.79 0.02 23.42
N GLU A 781 -46.00 0.28 22.91
CA GLU A 781 -47.27 -0.15 23.49
C GLU A 781 -47.35 -1.68 23.57
N GLU A 782 -47.02 -2.38 22.48
CA GLU A 782 -46.94 -3.85 22.44
C GLU A 782 -45.82 -4.38 23.37
N ALA A 783 -44.68 -3.69 23.45
CA ALA A 783 -43.57 -4.08 24.32
C ALA A 783 -43.87 -3.88 25.81
N ALA A 784 -44.65 -2.85 26.17
CA ALA A 784 -45.14 -2.61 27.52
C ALA A 784 -46.27 -3.57 27.89
N MET A 785 -47.25 -3.77 27.00
CA MET A 785 -48.32 -4.75 27.17
C MET A 785 -47.80 -6.18 27.27
N ALA A 786 -46.75 -6.56 26.54
CA ALA A 786 -46.12 -7.87 26.66
C ALA A 786 -45.52 -8.13 28.07
N TYR A 787 -45.19 -7.07 28.81
CA TYR A 787 -44.85 -7.17 30.23
C TYR A 787 -46.09 -7.22 31.13
N GLU A 788 -47.08 -6.35 30.93
CA GLU A 788 -48.32 -6.37 31.73
C GLU A 788 -49.07 -7.70 31.61
N VAL A 789 -49.12 -8.30 30.42
CA VAL A 789 -49.67 -9.65 30.18
C VAL A 789 -48.85 -10.74 30.89
N ARG A 790 -47.51 -10.59 30.98
CA ARG A 790 -46.63 -11.51 31.74
C ARG A 790 -46.76 -11.37 33.26
N VAL A 791 -47.15 -10.19 33.76
CA VAL A 791 -47.42 -9.96 35.18
C VAL A 791 -48.85 -10.37 35.54
N ALA A 792 -49.81 -10.18 34.64
CA ALA A 792 -51.20 -10.62 34.80
C ALA A 792 -51.37 -12.15 34.69
N PHE A 793 -50.56 -12.82 33.87
CA PHE A 793 -50.55 -14.28 33.73
C PHE A 793 -49.20 -14.85 34.20
N GLY A 794 -49.11 -15.18 35.49
CA GLY A 794 -47.91 -15.73 36.09
C GLY A 794 -47.45 -17.06 35.47
N SER A 795 -46.15 -17.12 35.14
CA SER A 795 -45.31 -18.33 35.04
C SER A 795 -45.81 -19.51 34.19
N CYS A 796 -45.45 -19.52 32.89
CA CYS A 796 -45.18 -20.76 32.15
C CYS A 796 -44.14 -20.54 31.02
N PRO A 797 -43.15 -21.43 30.81
CA PRO A 797 -42.09 -21.22 29.82
C PRO A 797 -42.45 -21.80 28.44
N ALA A 798 -42.67 -20.92 27.46
CA ALA A 798 -42.76 -21.29 26.03
C ALA A 798 -41.94 -20.31 25.16
N ARG A 799 -41.36 -20.82 24.07
CA ARG A 799 -40.52 -20.04 23.14
C ARG A 799 -41.28 -18.84 22.54
N PRO A 800 -40.63 -17.67 22.36
CA PRO A 800 -41.16 -16.66 21.46
C PRO A 800 -41.03 -17.13 19.98
N PRO A 801 -41.98 -16.74 19.10
CA PRO A 801 -42.02 -17.17 17.71
C PRO A 801 -41.03 -16.39 16.81
N PRO A 802 -40.69 -16.90 15.62
CA PRO A 802 -39.98 -16.12 14.61
C PRO A 802 -40.90 -15.02 14.06
N PHE A 803 -40.39 -13.79 13.96
CA PHE A 803 -41.11 -12.69 13.32
C PHE A 803 -41.24 -12.97 11.81
N VAL A 804 -42.46 -12.83 11.29
CA VAL A 804 -42.80 -13.13 9.90
C VAL A 804 -42.58 -11.90 9.03
N SER A 805 -41.93 -12.07 7.87
CA SER A 805 -41.80 -11.00 6.87
C SER A 805 -43.15 -10.70 6.22
N VAL A 806 -43.62 -9.46 6.32
CA VAL A 806 -44.82 -9.01 5.60
C VAL A 806 -44.45 -8.66 4.16
N ARG A 807 -45.20 -9.19 3.19
CA ARG A 807 -45.28 -8.63 1.84
C ARG A 807 -46.72 -8.72 1.33
N GLU A 808 -47.09 -7.67 0.61
CA GLU A 808 -48.29 -7.52 -0.22
C GLU A 808 -49.66 -7.50 0.49
N THR A 809 -50.19 -6.28 0.66
CA THR A 809 -51.64 -6.03 0.62
C THR A 809 -51.92 -4.85 -0.30
N LYS A 810 -52.65 -5.09 -1.39
CA LYS A 810 -53.35 -4.04 -2.16
C LYS A 810 -54.84 -4.14 -1.86
N LEU A 811 -55.44 -2.98 -1.55
CA LEU A 811 -56.86 -2.64 -1.75
C LEU A 811 -57.91 -3.56 -1.11
N LEU A 812 -58.57 -3.08 -0.03
CA LEU A 812 -59.94 -2.52 -0.12
C LEU A 812 -60.44 -1.95 1.23
N ARG A 813 -61.63 -1.35 1.18
CA ARG A 813 -62.24 -0.48 2.20
C ARG A 813 -62.68 -1.20 3.50
N GLU A 814 -62.75 -0.38 4.55
CA GLU A 814 -63.68 -0.38 5.71
C GLU A 814 -65.09 -1.03 5.53
N PRO A 815 -65.90 -1.26 6.61
CA PRO A 815 -65.66 -0.94 8.04
C PRO A 815 -66.09 -2.00 9.11
N ARG A 816 -65.63 -1.75 10.35
CA ARG A 816 -66.33 -1.87 11.66
C ARG A 816 -67.23 -3.08 12.05
N ASN A 817 -66.86 -3.58 13.24
CA ASN A 817 -67.71 -3.82 14.43
C ASN A 817 -68.26 -5.22 14.79
N ASN A 818 -68.10 -5.48 16.09
CA ASN A 818 -68.97 -6.21 17.03
C ASN A 818 -68.90 -7.75 17.17
N CYS A 819 -68.10 -8.13 18.16
CA CYS A 819 -68.57 -8.71 19.44
C CYS A 819 -68.91 -10.21 19.58
N ARG A 820 -68.31 -10.78 20.65
CA ARG A 820 -68.75 -11.90 21.53
C ARG A 820 -68.52 -13.35 21.07
N PHE A 821 -67.54 -13.99 21.74
CA PHE A 821 -67.66 -15.17 22.62
C PHE A 821 -68.92 -16.08 22.54
N PRO A 822 -68.84 -17.39 22.94
CA PRO A 822 -67.68 -18.30 22.97
C PRO A 822 -67.94 -19.81 22.69
N ALA A 823 -66.84 -20.55 22.47
CA ALA A 823 -66.52 -21.90 22.99
C ALA A 823 -67.27 -23.20 22.57
N LEU A 824 -66.49 -24.29 22.76
CA LEU A 824 -66.80 -25.73 22.90
C LEU A 824 -66.94 -26.63 21.65
N ARG A 825 -66.10 -27.70 21.64
CA ARG A 825 -66.32 -29.15 21.36
C ARG A 825 -67.27 -29.58 20.20
N ALA A 826 -67.10 -30.73 19.51
CA ALA A 826 -66.05 -31.73 19.30
C ALA A 826 -66.65 -32.83 18.34
N VAL A 827 -65.95 -33.96 18.13
CA VAL A 827 -66.51 -35.29 17.71
C VAL A 827 -66.75 -35.59 16.19
N SER A 828 -65.76 -36.27 15.58
CA SER A 828 -65.81 -37.62 14.94
C SER A 828 -66.75 -38.04 13.76
N PHE A 829 -66.10 -38.42 12.62
CA PHE A 829 -66.27 -39.69 11.82
C PHE A 829 -67.62 -40.04 11.09
N PRO A 830 -67.76 -41.12 10.25
CA PRO A 830 -66.81 -41.91 9.39
C PRO A 830 -67.32 -42.39 7.97
N GLY A 831 -66.42 -42.97 7.12
CA GLY A 831 -66.71 -44.06 6.13
C GLY A 831 -67.11 -43.67 4.67
N ARG A 832 -67.08 -44.52 3.61
CA ARG A 832 -66.54 -45.90 3.39
C ARG A 832 -66.41 -46.24 1.86
N LYS A 833 -65.24 -46.79 1.45
CA LYS A 833 -64.89 -47.78 0.37
C LYS A 833 -65.93 -48.28 -0.70
N ARG A 834 -65.54 -48.36 -1.99
CA ARG A 834 -65.38 -49.64 -2.80
C ARG A 834 -64.54 -49.50 -4.12
N LYS A 835 -64.73 -50.36 -5.15
CA LYS A 835 -63.62 -50.97 -5.95
C LYS A 835 -64.03 -51.73 -7.26
N GLY A 836 -63.27 -51.66 -8.37
CA GLY A 836 -63.43 -52.50 -9.59
C GLY A 836 -62.40 -52.32 -10.75
N GLY A 837 -62.13 -53.39 -11.52
CA GLY A 837 -61.36 -53.52 -12.81
C GLY A 837 -61.96 -54.71 -13.62
N PRO A 838 -61.36 -55.35 -14.68
CA PRO A 838 -59.94 -55.38 -15.15
C PRO A 838 -59.67 -55.56 -16.71
N VAL A 839 -58.38 -55.78 -17.13
CA VAL A 839 -57.77 -56.32 -18.42
C VAL A 839 -58.14 -55.70 -19.80
N ALA A 840 -57.35 -55.72 -20.91
CA ALA A 840 -55.98 -56.20 -21.29
C ALA A 840 -55.44 -55.44 -22.55
N GLY A 841 -54.14 -55.50 -22.92
CA GLY A 841 -53.65 -55.17 -24.29
C GLY A 841 -52.23 -54.56 -24.45
N LEU A 842 -51.37 -55.19 -25.24
CA LEU A 842 -49.92 -54.92 -25.46
C LEU A 842 -49.51 -53.54 -26.08
N CYS A 843 -48.37 -52.94 -25.65
CA CYS A 843 -47.10 -52.85 -26.43
C CYS A 843 -46.03 -51.90 -25.82
N VAL A 844 -44.77 -52.16 -26.22
CA VAL A 844 -43.42 -51.75 -25.76
C VAL A 844 -43.08 -50.22 -25.83
N PRO A 845 -41.91 -49.71 -25.33
CA PRO A 845 -41.95 -48.72 -24.24
C PRO A 845 -41.24 -47.38 -24.50
N PHE A 846 -41.90 -46.26 -24.16
CA PHE A 846 -41.23 -44.99 -23.86
C PHE A 846 -41.74 -44.46 -22.52
N GLY A 847 -40.90 -44.57 -21.48
CA GLY A 847 -41.29 -44.30 -20.10
C GLY A 847 -40.24 -43.51 -19.34
N THR A 848 -40.14 -42.21 -19.62
CA THR A 848 -39.49 -41.26 -18.70
C THR A 848 -40.38 -41.09 -17.46
N ARG A 849 -40.13 -41.92 -16.44
CA ARG A 849 -40.65 -41.72 -15.08
C ARG A 849 -39.72 -40.80 -14.30
N GLU A 850 -40.21 -39.62 -13.96
CA GLU A 850 -40.12 -39.17 -12.57
C GLU A 850 -41.01 -40.11 -11.71
N PRO A 851 -40.67 -40.43 -10.44
CA PRO A 851 -40.40 -39.40 -9.43
C PRO A 851 -39.32 -39.68 -8.36
N ALA A 852 -39.00 -38.61 -7.62
CA ALA A 852 -38.48 -38.59 -6.24
C ALA A 852 -37.07 -39.14 -5.95
N MET A 853 -36.08 -38.23 -5.96
CA MET A 853 -34.95 -38.18 -5.02
C MET A 853 -34.96 -36.77 -4.38
N LEU A 854 -34.99 -36.55 -3.06
CA LEU A 854 -34.10 -36.99 -1.97
C LEU A 854 -32.61 -36.65 -2.16
N SER A 855 -32.06 -35.99 -1.13
CA SER A 855 -30.68 -35.49 -1.01
C SER A 855 -30.32 -34.23 -1.80
N ALA A 856 -29.49 -33.39 -1.17
CA ALA A 856 -29.08 -32.10 -1.71
C ALA A 856 -28.10 -32.26 -2.88
N ALA A 857 -28.45 -31.71 -4.04
CA ALA A 857 -27.53 -31.57 -5.16
C ALA A 857 -26.41 -30.56 -4.80
N ARG A 858 -25.33 -31.06 -4.19
CA ARG A 858 -24.02 -30.41 -4.28
C ARG A 858 -23.67 -30.36 -5.76
N PHE A 859 -23.57 -29.17 -6.35
CA PHE A 859 -22.95 -29.01 -7.67
C PHE A 859 -21.56 -29.66 -7.63
N PRO A 860 -21.21 -30.53 -8.59
CA PRO A 860 -19.87 -31.12 -8.64
C PRO A 860 -18.84 -30.00 -8.79
N ALA A 861 -17.81 -30.02 -7.94
CA ALA A 861 -16.78 -28.99 -7.96
C ALA A 861 -16.00 -29.06 -9.27
N MET A 862 -15.83 -27.93 -9.96
CA MET A 862 -15.02 -27.87 -11.19
C MET A 862 -13.61 -28.41 -10.94
N GLU A 863 -13.25 -29.43 -11.73
CA GLU A 863 -11.96 -30.10 -11.77
C GLU A 863 -11.01 -29.41 -12.78
N LEU A 864 -9.70 -29.62 -12.65
CA LEU A 864 -8.73 -29.03 -13.59
C LEU A 864 -8.97 -29.52 -15.03
N TYR A 865 -9.27 -30.81 -15.21
CA TYR A 865 -9.42 -31.40 -16.55
C TYR A 865 -10.68 -30.95 -17.29
N ASP A 866 -11.70 -30.53 -16.54
CA ASP A 866 -12.93 -29.94 -17.07
C ASP A 866 -12.86 -28.42 -17.24
N THR A 867 -11.81 -27.77 -16.72
CA THR A 867 -11.63 -26.33 -16.83
C THR A 867 -11.10 -25.97 -18.22
N ASP A 868 -11.84 -25.17 -18.99
CA ASP A 868 -11.37 -24.66 -20.27
C ASP A 868 -10.04 -23.91 -20.14
N ALA A 869 -9.14 -24.07 -21.12
CA ALA A 869 -7.85 -23.39 -21.18
C ALA A 869 -7.91 -21.87 -20.89
N SER A 870 -8.95 -21.18 -21.39
CA SER A 870 -9.18 -19.73 -21.17
C SER A 870 -9.62 -19.36 -19.75
N LYS A 871 -10.01 -20.34 -18.92
CA LYS A 871 -10.47 -20.17 -17.54
C LYS A 871 -9.40 -20.59 -16.51
N LEU A 872 -8.20 -21.00 -16.93
CA LEU A 872 -7.15 -21.44 -16.01
C LEU A 872 -6.72 -20.36 -15.00
N ASP A 873 -6.56 -19.10 -15.42
CA ASP A 873 -6.27 -18.00 -14.48
C ASP A 873 -7.37 -17.86 -13.41
N LYS A 874 -8.64 -18.00 -13.79
CA LYS A 874 -9.79 -17.99 -12.87
C LYS A 874 -9.75 -19.18 -11.90
N PHE A 875 -9.51 -20.40 -12.42
CA PHE A 875 -9.38 -21.61 -11.60
C PHE A 875 -8.24 -21.49 -10.57
N ILE A 876 -7.09 -20.94 -10.96
CA ILE A 876 -5.98 -20.71 -10.03
C ILE A 876 -6.39 -19.77 -8.89
N VAL A 877 -7.05 -18.65 -9.21
CA VAL A 877 -7.47 -17.66 -8.20
C VAL A 877 -8.54 -18.20 -7.25
N GLU A 878 -9.55 -18.92 -7.76
CA GLU A 878 -10.69 -19.39 -6.95
C GLU A 878 -10.39 -20.68 -6.16
N ARG A 879 -9.60 -21.58 -6.74
CA ARG A 879 -9.38 -22.95 -6.23
C ARG A 879 -7.97 -23.16 -5.67
N LEU A 880 -6.93 -22.59 -6.26
CA LEU A 880 -5.53 -22.91 -5.89
C LEU A 880 -4.84 -21.86 -5.03
N GLN A 881 -5.24 -20.59 -5.12
CA GLN A 881 -4.60 -19.51 -4.37
C GLN A 881 -5.15 -19.45 -2.93
N PRO A 882 -4.30 -19.55 -1.89
CA PRO A 882 -4.76 -19.37 -0.52
C PRO A 882 -5.20 -17.93 -0.28
N ASN A 883 -6.40 -17.77 0.28
CA ASN A 883 -7.00 -16.48 0.63
C ASN A 883 -6.27 -15.85 1.84
N ALA A 884 -6.61 -14.61 2.21
CA ALA A 884 -5.93 -13.91 3.31
C ALA A 884 -5.97 -14.72 4.62
N GLY A 885 -7.16 -15.09 5.11
CA GLY A 885 -7.31 -15.84 6.36
C GLY A 885 -6.54 -17.17 6.40
N VAL A 886 -6.57 -17.96 5.32
CA VAL A 886 -5.80 -19.22 5.22
C VAL A 886 -4.30 -18.95 5.31
N ARG A 887 -3.80 -17.89 4.65
CA ARG A 887 -2.38 -17.52 4.74
C ARG A 887 -2.00 -17.00 6.11
N ASP A 888 -2.86 -16.20 6.73
CA ASP A 888 -2.58 -15.58 8.02
C ASP A 888 -2.55 -16.65 9.14
N GLN A 889 -3.50 -17.61 9.12
CA GLN A 889 -3.47 -18.80 9.99
C GLN A 889 -2.26 -19.71 9.73
N MET A 890 -1.88 -19.91 8.46
CA MET A 890 -0.67 -20.66 8.14
C MET A 890 0.58 -19.94 8.65
N LEU A 891 0.63 -18.60 8.54
CA LEU A 891 1.76 -17.80 9.03
C LEU A 891 1.85 -17.76 10.56
N GLU A 892 0.71 -17.75 11.25
CA GLU A 892 0.57 -17.88 12.71
C GLU A 892 1.13 -19.23 13.18
N ARG A 893 0.60 -20.36 12.69
CA ARG A 893 1.07 -21.70 13.09
C ARG A 893 2.53 -21.95 12.75
N VAL A 894 3.02 -21.44 11.62
CA VAL A 894 4.45 -21.47 11.27
C VAL A 894 5.27 -20.53 12.17
N GLY A 895 4.67 -19.47 12.70
CA GLY A 895 5.23 -18.62 13.76
C GLY A 895 5.42 -19.39 15.06
N ASP A 896 4.37 -20.05 15.56
CA ASP A 896 4.38 -20.85 16.80
C ASP A 896 5.49 -21.90 16.78
N VAL A 897 5.59 -22.68 15.70
CA VAL A 897 6.61 -23.72 15.54
C VAL A 897 8.02 -23.10 15.48
N CYS A 898 8.20 -21.96 14.81
CA CYS A 898 9.48 -21.25 14.77
C CYS A 898 9.89 -20.63 16.13
N GLU A 899 8.95 -20.12 16.93
CA GLU A 899 9.20 -19.66 18.30
C GLU A 899 9.60 -20.85 19.18
N PHE A 900 8.83 -21.94 19.15
CA PHE A 900 9.15 -23.17 19.86
C PHE A 900 10.57 -23.66 19.53
N LEU A 901 10.92 -23.78 18.23
CA LEU A 901 12.22 -24.27 17.79
C LEU A 901 13.39 -23.39 18.27
N ARG A 902 13.25 -22.06 18.27
CA ARG A 902 14.31 -21.13 18.70
C ARG A 902 14.43 -21.04 20.22
N ASP A 903 13.30 -20.84 20.90
CA ASP A 903 13.29 -20.30 22.26
C ASP A 903 12.97 -21.36 23.33
N LYS A 904 12.33 -22.47 22.95
CA LYS A 904 11.85 -23.51 23.89
C LYS A 904 12.54 -24.87 23.67
N CYS A 905 12.71 -25.31 22.43
CA CYS A 905 13.11 -26.67 22.05
C CYS A 905 14.42 -27.14 22.69
N PHE A 906 15.50 -26.34 22.62
CA PHE A 906 16.82 -26.73 23.13
C PHE A 906 17.21 -26.09 24.48
N ARG A 907 16.24 -25.46 25.18
CA ARG A 907 16.49 -24.68 26.40
C ARG A 907 17.11 -25.53 27.51
N ASP A 908 16.56 -26.72 27.71
CA ASP A 908 16.95 -27.67 28.75
C ASP A 908 17.81 -28.82 28.19
N ALA A 909 18.50 -28.62 27.07
CA ALA A 909 19.41 -29.60 26.50
C ALA A 909 20.70 -29.72 27.35
N ALA A 910 21.33 -30.89 27.33
CA ALA A 910 22.65 -31.10 27.91
C ALA A 910 23.72 -30.30 27.13
N PRO A 911 24.79 -29.80 27.77
CA PRO A 911 25.93 -29.21 27.07
C PRO A 911 26.67 -30.25 26.20
N PRO A 912 27.16 -29.89 25.00
CA PRO A 912 27.07 -28.58 24.35
C PRO A 912 25.66 -28.33 23.75
N ARG A 913 24.97 -27.29 24.24
CA ARG A 913 23.58 -27.02 23.86
C ARG A 913 23.48 -26.58 22.38
N PRO A 914 22.67 -27.26 21.54
CA PRO A 914 22.36 -26.77 20.20
C PRO A 914 21.67 -25.40 20.30
N ARG A 915 22.20 -24.39 19.59
CA ARG A 915 21.53 -23.10 19.41
C ARG A 915 21.04 -23.01 17.97
N VAL A 916 19.80 -22.55 17.78
CA VAL A 916 19.29 -22.21 16.45
C VAL A 916 19.96 -20.90 16.01
N LEU A 917 20.79 -20.97 14.98
CA LEU A 917 21.43 -19.81 14.35
C LEU A 917 20.42 -19.00 13.53
N LYS A 918 19.65 -19.71 12.69
CA LYS A 918 18.55 -19.18 11.89
C LYS A 918 17.52 -20.27 11.62
N ALA A 919 16.26 -19.88 11.46
CA ALA A 919 15.17 -20.77 11.05
C ALA A 919 14.54 -20.20 9.78
N VAL A 920 14.68 -20.93 8.67
CA VAL A 920 14.29 -20.47 7.34
C VAL A 920 13.01 -21.18 6.91
N LYS A 921 11.95 -20.40 6.65
CA LYS A 921 10.76 -20.88 5.96
C LYS A 921 11.13 -21.21 4.52
N GLY A 922 11.22 -22.50 4.21
CA GLY A 922 11.48 -23.10 2.89
C GLY A 922 10.16 -23.48 2.19
N GLY A 923 10.22 -24.47 1.30
CA GLY A 923 9.02 -25.07 0.71
C GLY A 923 8.10 -24.14 -0.06
N SER A 924 6.84 -24.56 -0.21
CA SER A 924 5.81 -23.80 -0.92
C SER A 924 5.48 -22.47 -0.23
N SER A 925 5.47 -22.45 1.10
CA SER A 925 5.19 -21.27 1.91
C SER A 925 6.30 -20.21 1.76
N GLY A 926 7.56 -20.62 1.89
CA GLY A 926 8.74 -19.76 1.77
C GLY A 926 8.99 -19.23 0.36
N LYS A 927 8.76 -20.04 -0.68
CA LYS A 927 8.89 -19.65 -2.10
C LYS A 927 7.73 -18.78 -2.60
N GLY A 928 6.63 -18.69 -1.85
CA GLY A 928 5.41 -17.99 -2.28
C GLY A 928 4.63 -18.75 -3.37
N THR A 929 4.68 -20.08 -3.37
CA THR A 929 4.00 -21.00 -4.29
C THR A 929 3.01 -21.95 -3.58
N ALA A 930 2.62 -21.62 -2.34
CA ALA A 930 1.61 -22.32 -1.53
C ALA A 930 0.25 -22.44 -2.24
N LEU A 931 -0.40 -23.59 -2.01
CA LEU A 931 -1.74 -23.95 -2.45
C LEU A 931 -2.78 -23.69 -1.36
N LYS A 932 -4.04 -23.53 -1.75
CA LYS A 932 -5.19 -23.33 -0.85
C LYS A 932 -5.48 -24.53 0.07
N GLU A 933 -5.28 -25.75 -0.44
CA GLU A 933 -5.62 -27.02 0.21
C GLU A 933 -4.37 -27.93 0.27
N GLY A 934 -4.09 -28.47 1.47
CA GLY A 934 -2.85 -29.13 1.88
C GLY A 934 -1.55 -28.54 1.31
N SER A 935 -1.14 -27.37 1.81
CA SER A 935 0.22 -26.83 1.63
C SER A 935 1.19 -27.41 2.64
N ASP A 936 2.42 -27.62 2.19
CA ASP A 936 3.59 -28.00 2.99
C ASP A 936 4.31 -26.76 3.57
N ALA A 937 4.81 -26.91 4.80
CA ALA A 937 5.52 -25.89 5.56
C ALA A 937 6.92 -26.37 5.97
N ASP A 938 7.84 -26.41 5.00
CA ASP A 938 9.24 -26.77 5.23
C ASP A 938 9.92 -25.69 6.09
N LEU A 939 10.51 -26.12 7.20
CA LEU A 939 11.25 -25.32 8.17
C LEU A 939 12.67 -25.84 8.30
N VAL A 940 13.62 -25.15 7.68
CA VAL A 940 15.04 -25.50 7.77
C VAL A 940 15.64 -24.78 8.98
N VAL A 941 16.15 -25.56 9.94
CA VAL A 941 16.67 -25.09 11.22
C VAL A 941 18.19 -25.22 11.22
N PHE A 942 18.88 -24.09 11.16
CA PHE A 942 20.33 -24.06 11.14
C PHE A 942 20.88 -24.09 12.57
N LEU A 943 21.74 -25.06 12.88
CA LEU A 943 22.16 -25.33 14.25
C LEU A 943 23.66 -25.09 14.48
N SER A 944 23.98 -24.42 15.58
CA SER A 944 25.35 -24.07 15.97
C SER A 944 26.26 -25.26 16.28
N ILE A 945 25.68 -26.45 16.45
CA ILE A 945 26.39 -27.69 16.76
C ILE A 945 27.02 -28.32 15.51
N PHE A 946 26.47 -28.07 14.31
CA PHE A 946 27.10 -28.49 13.07
C PHE A 946 28.17 -27.46 12.68
N LYS A 947 29.42 -27.91 12.52
CA LYS A 947 30.57 -27.11 12.04
C LYS A 947 30.92 -27.42 10.58
N GLY A 948 30.47 -28.57 10.07
CA GLY A 948 30.52 -28.92 8.66
C GLY A 948 29.39 -29.85 8.24
N TYR A 949 29.36 -30.19 6.94
CA TYR A 949 28.41 -31.14 6.36
C TYR A 949 28.45 -32.52 7.05
N THR A 950 29.63 -33.00 7.44
CA THR A 950 29.83 -34.26 8.17
C THR A 950 29.08 -34.29 9.50
N ASP A 951 29.12 -33.20 10.28
CA ASP A 951 28.39 -33.11 11.55
C ASP A 951 26.88 -33.18 11.35
N GLN A 952 26.36 -32.51 10.32
CA GLN A 952 24.94 -32.61 9.98
C GLN A 952 24.57 -34.06 9.63
N GLN A 953 25.40 -34.77 8.85
CA GLN A 953 25.12 -36.16 8.48
C GLN A 953 25.13 -37.11 9.70
N GLN A 954 26.06 -36.89 10.63
CA GLN A 954 26.23 -37.71 11.84
C GLN A 954 25.13 -37.44 12.87
N TYR A 955 24.92 -36.18 13.27
CA TYR A 955 24.13 -35.82 14.45
C TYR A 955 22.65 -35.45 14.15
N ARG A 956 22.24 -35.27 12.88
CA ARG A 956 20.85 -34.88 12.54
C ARG A 956 19.76 -35.79 13.10
N LYS A 957 20.04 -37.10 13.24
CA LYS A 957 19.09 -38.08 13.77
C LYS A 957 18.75 -37.78 15.24
N GLU A 958 19.78 -37.58 16.06
CA GLU A 958 19.66 -37.28 17.49
C GLU A 958 18.94 -35.95 17.70
N ILE A 959 19.29 -34.95 16.88
CA ILE A 959 18.61 -33.65 16.84
C ILE A 959 17.12 -33.79 16.48
N ILE A 960 16.77 -34.58 15.44
CA ILE A 960 15.36 -34.84 15.07
C ILE A 960 14.60 -35.50 16.22
N GLN A 961 15.21 -36.48 16.88
CA GLN A 961 14.61 -37.18 18.02
C GLN A 961 14.39 -36.26 19.22
N GLU A 962 15.33 -35.36 19.53
CA GLU A 962 15.14 -34.37 20.61
C GLU A 962 14.07 -33.33 20.21
N ILE A 963 14.02 -32.83 18.97
CA ILE A 963 12.93 -31.94 18.51
C ILE A 963 11.56 -32.63 18.66
N GLU A 964 11.44 -33.89 18.22
CA GLU A 964 10.21 -34.67 18.33
C GLU A 964 9.79 -34.85 19.79
N LYS A 965 10.70 -35.29 20.66
CA LYS A 965 10.47 -35.45 22.09
C LYS A 965 10.00 -34.14 22.74
N ARG A 966 10.64 -33.01 22.39
CA ARG A 966 10.29 -31.70 22.96
C ARG A 966 8.94 -31.19 22.48
N LEU A 967 8.55 -31.46 21.23
CA LEU A 967 7.20 -31.19 20.74
C LEU A 967 6.15 -32.04 21.47
N ARG A 968 6.47 -33.31 21.80
CA ARG A 968 5.60 -34.19 22.62
C ARG A 968 5.49 -33.70 24.07
N GLU A 969 6.59 -33.26 24.68
CA GLU A 969 6.57 -32.62 26.01
C GLU A 969 5.74 -31.33 26.03
N TYR A 970 5.82 -30.52 24.96
CA TYR A 970 5.05 -29.28 24.81
C TYR A 970 3.53 -29.56 24.74
N LYS A 971 3.12 -30.59 23.97
CA LYS A 971 1.73 -31.07 23.88
C LYS A 971 1.13 -31.42 25.25
N ASN A 972 1.93 -31.95 26.17
CA ASN A 972 1.46 -32.44 27.46
C ASN A 972 1.40 -31.38 28.58
N LYS A 973 1.99 -30.19 28.39
CA LYS A 973 2.03 -29.12 29.42
C LYS A 973 1.02 -27.98 29.21
N GLU A 974 0.69 -27.64 27.97
CA GLU A 974 -0.29 -26.59 27.63
C GLU A 974 -1.56 -27.21 27.03
N GLY A 975 -2.39 -27.81 27.89
CA GLY A 975 -3.60 -28.53 27.48
C GLY A 975 -4.44 -27.78 26.43
N GLU A 976 -4.82 -28.51 25.36
CA GLU A 976 -5.77 -28.14 24.29
C GLU A 976 -5.29 -27.26 23.11
N SER A 977 -4.03 -26.80 23.01
CA SER A 977 -3.65 -25.85 21.93
C SER A 977 -3.09 -26.46 20.60
N LEU A 978 -2.38 -27.60 20.67
CA LEU A 978 -1.64 -28.19 19.55
C LEU A 978 -1.80 -29.73 19.50
N ASP A 979 -2.77 -30.22 18.73
CA ASP A 979 -2.90 -31.65 18.47
C ASP A 979 -1.91 -32.12 17.39
N VAL A 980 -0.66 -32.32 17.78
CA VAL A 980 0.41 -32.76 16.86
C VAL A 980 0.27 -34.26 16.56
N ASN A 981 0.21 -34.61 15.27
CA ASN A 981 0.28 -35.99 14.77
C ASN A 981 1.55 -36.18 13.94
N PHE A 982 2.47 -37.05 14.39
CA PHE A 982 3.76 -37.29 13.74
C PHE A 982 3.69 -38.42 12.73
N GLU A 983 4.38 -38.29 11.60
CA GLU A 983 4.57 -39.40 10.66
C GLU A 983 5.82 -40.23 11.04
N PRO A 984 5.73 -41.57 11.16
CA PRO A 984 6.87 -42.40 11.51
C PRO A 984 7.89 -42.47 10.37
N SER A 985 9.14 -42.07 10.64
CA SER A 985 10.25 -42.19 9.69
C SER A 985 10.47 -43.64 9.26
N LYS A 986 10.52 -43.87 7.94
CA LYS A 986 10.88 -45.16 7.32
C LYS A 986 12.40 -45.36 7.16
N TRP A 987 13.22 -44.37 7.53
CA TRP A 987 14.66 -44.35 7.23
C TRP A 987 15.53 -44.38 8.50
N PRO A 988 16.66 -45.13 8.52
CA PRO A 988 17.52 -45.26 9.71
C PRO A 988 18.17 -43.95 10.20
N ASN A 989 18.39 -42.99 9.31
CA ASN A 989 18.90 -41.64 9.58
C ASN A 989 18.01 -40.61 8.84
N PRO A 990 16.90 -40.16 9.46
CA PRO A 990 15.96 -39.22 8.83
C PRO A 990 16.63 -37.87 8.53
N ARG A 991 16.21 -37.24 7.43
CA ARG A 991 16.59 -35.85 7.08
C ARG A 991 15.57 -34.81 7.54
N VAL A 992 14.36 -35.26 7.88
CA VAL A 992 13.19 -34.43 8.16
C VAL A 992 12.38 -35.05 9.30
N LEU A 993 11.78 -34.19 10.12
CA LEU A 993 10.71 -34.52 11.06
C LEU A 993 9.39 -34.01 10.49
N SER A 994 8.54 -34.93 10.03
CA SER A 994 7.25 -34.61 9.41
C SER A 994 6.10 -34.78 10.42
N PHE A 995 5.26 -33.77 10.56
CA PHE A 995 4.07 -33.81 11.41
C PHE A 995 2.93 -32.94 10.87
N THR A 996 1.71 -33.22 11.28
CA THR A 996 0.53 -32.42 10.94
C THR A 996 -0.03 -31.68 12.15
N LEU A 997 -0.52 -30.46 11.92
CA LEU A 997 -1.28 -29.66 12.88
C LEU A 997 -2.70 -29.41 12.34
N PRO A 998 -3.77 -29.80 13.05
CA PRO A 998 -5.14 -29.46 12.65
C PRO A 998 -5.40 -27.96 12.84
N SER A 999 -6.11 -27.36 11.89
CA SER A 999 -6.60 -26.00 12.03
C SER A 999 -7.91 -25.96 12.83
N ARG A 1000 -8.19 -24.82 13.47
CA ARG A 1000 -9.48 -24.56 14.12
C ARG A 1000 -10.58 -24.18 13.13
N ASP A 1001 -10.23 -23.66 11.95
CA ASP A 1001 -11.18 -23.14 10.94
C ASP A 1001 -11.03 -23.74 9.53
N LEU A 1002 -9.98 -24.52 9.26
CA LEU A 1002 -9.81 -25.21 7.97
C LEU A 1002 -10.34 -26.65 8.06
N SER A 1003 -10.92 -27.15 6.97
CA SER A 1003 -11.34 -28.55 6.85
C SER A 1003 -10.20 -29.55 6.71
N GLU A 1004 -8.94 -29.10 6.70
CA GLU A 1004 -7.73 -29.92 6.55
C GLU A 1004 -6.59 -29.42 7.45
N SER A 1005 -5.67 -30.32 7.81
CA SER A 1005 -4.46 -30.04 8.59
C SER A 1005 -3.32 -29.46 7.76
N ILE A 1006 -2.42 -28.72 8.40
CA ILE A 1006 -1.17 -28.22 7.79
C ILE A 1006 -0.06 -29.26 8.01
N GLU A 1007 0.66 -29.61 6.95
CA GLU A 1007 1.82 -30.51 6.94
C GLU A 1007 3.11 -29.71 7.18
N PHE A 1008 3.88 -30.07 8.21
CA PHE A 1008 5.12 -29.43 8.62
C PHE A 1008 6.29 -30.39 8.46
N ASP A 1009 7.35 -29.92 7.80
CA ASP A 1009 8.61 -30.64 7.61
C ASP A 1009 9.73 -29.85 8.28
N VAL A 1010 10.29 -30.34 9.39
CA VAL A 1010 11.41 -29.69 10.09
C VAL A 1010 12.73 -30.37 9.73
N LEU A 1011 13.66 -29.62 9.12
CA LEU A 1011 14.94 -30.14 8.63
C LEU A 1011 16.13 -29.45 9.31
N PRO A 1012 16.93 -30.12 10.15
CA PRO A 1012 18.13 -29.53 10.73
C PRO A 1012 19.28 -29.46 9.69
N ALA A 1013 19.92 -28.30 9.59
CA ALA A 1013 20.94 -28.01 8.55
C ALA A 1013 22.21 -27.35 9.09
N PHE A 1014 23.35 -27.62 8.44
CA PHE A 1014 24.60 -26.87 8.63
C PHE A 1014 24.54 -25.52 7.89
N ASP A 1015 25.04 -24.45 8.51
CA ASP A 1015 25.07 -23.12 7.90
C ASP A 1015 26.30 -22.92 7.00
N ALA A 1016 26.29 -23.61 5.86
CA ALA A 1016 27.35 -23.55 4.86
C ALA A 1016 27.52 -22.17 4.20
N LEU A 1017 26.52 -21.28 4.29
CA LEU A 1017 26.50 -19.96 3.65
C LEU A 1017 26.86 -18.83 4.62
N GLY A 1018 26.62 -19.00 5.92
CA GLY A 1018 26.91 -18.01 6.95
C GLY A 1018 26.24 -16.65 6.67
N HIS A 1019 27.02 -15.58 6.72
CA HIS A 1019 26.58 -14.21 6.40
C HIS A 1019 26.61 -13.95 4.89
N PHE A 1020 25.75 -14.63 4.14
CA PHE A 1020 25.62 -14.48 2.68
C PHE A 1020 24.94 -13.16 2.27
N GLN A 1021 25.54 -12.42 1.33
CA GLN A 1021 24.96 -11.19 0.78
C GLN A 1021 24.02 -11.50 -0.39
N LYS A 1022 22.73 -11.17 -0.23
CA LYS A 1022 21.68 -11.40 -1.22
C LYS A 1022 22.04 -10.86 -2.61
N GLY A 1023 22.10 -11.74 -3.60
CA GLY A 1023 22.37 -11.41 -5.00
C GLY A 1023 23.84 -11.52 -5.43
N SER A 1024 24.76 -11.85 -4.51
CA SER A 1024 26.11 -12.32 -4.85
C SER A 1024 26.13 -13.83 -5.14
N LYS A 1025 27.26 -14.35 -5.64
CA LYS A 1025 27.54 -15.79 -5.65
C LYS A 1025 28.18 -16.19 -4.31
N PRO A 1026 27.81 -17.33 -3.72
CA PRO A 1026 28.58 -17.93 -2.63
C PRO A 1026 30.06 -18.12 -3.02
N ASP A 1027 30.93 -18.19 -2.02
CA ASP A 1027 32.33 -18.59 -2.24
C ASP A 1027 32.35 -20.00 -2.88
N PRO A 1028 33.02 -20.18 -4.04
CA PRO A 1028 33.17 -21.50 -4.66
C PRO A 1028 33.68 -22.58 -3.71
N GLN A 1029 34.47 -22.23 -2.68
CA GLN A 1029 35.00 -23.17 -1.70
C GLN A 1029 33.90 -23.94 -0.96
N VAL A 1030 32.75 -23.30 -0.67
CA VAL A 1030 31.59 -23.93 -0.02
C VAL A 1030 31.09 -25.14 -0.82
N TYR A 1031 31.15 -25.05 -2.16
CA TYR A 1031 30.80 -26.14 -3.07
C TYR A 1031 31.98 -27.09 -3.32
N VAL A 1032 33.23 -26.63 -3.28
CA VAL A 1032 34.41 -27.51 -3.34
C VAL A 1032 34.39 -28.50 -2.18
N ASP A 1033 34.17 -28.02 -0.95
CA ASP A 1033 34.15 -28.85 0.26
C ASP A 1033 33.03 -29.91 0.21
N LEU A 1034 31.85 -29.51 -0.29
CA LEU A 1034 30.72 -30.40 -0.55
C LEU A 1034 31.05 -31.48 -1.60
N ILE A 1035 31.69 -31.08 -2.71
CA ILE A 1035 32.09 -31.99 -3.80
C ILE A 1035 33.19 -32.96 -3.32
N VAL A 1036 34.14 -32.50 -2.49
CA VAL A 1036 35.18 -33.34 -1.89
C VAL A 1036 34.56 -34.39 -0.96
N LEU A 1037 33.62 -34.00 -0.09
CA LEU A 1037 32.89 -34.94 0.77
C LEU A 1037 32.05 -35.95 -0.03
N MET A 1038 31.42 -35.52 -1.13
CA MET A 1038 30.66 -36.42 -1.99
C MET A 1038 31.58 -37.40 -2.73
N ASN A 1039 32.74 -36.93 -3.23
CA ASN A 1039 33.73 -37.76 -3.91
C ASN A 1039 34.41 -38.79 -2.98
N SER A 1040 34.42 -38.59 -1.65
CA SER A 1040 34.89 -39.60 -0.70
C SER A 1040 33.91 -40.76 -0.49
N GLY A 1041 32.76 -40.77 -1.18
CA GLY A 1041 31.74 -41.82 -1.10
C GLY A 1041 30.82 -41.72 0.13
N CYS A 1042 30.98 -40.69 0.96
CA CYS A 1042 30.26 -40.56 2.23
C CYS A 1042 28.78 -40.16 2.06
N CYS A 1043 28.40 -39.51 0.97
CA CYS A 1043 27.03 -39.01 0.75
C CYS A 1043 26.61 -39.08 -0.74
N ARG A 1044 25.31 -38.91 -1.00
CA ARG A 1044 24.76 -38.81 -2.37
C ARG A 1044 24.63 -37.34 -2.80
N GLY A 1045 24.61 -37.08 -4.10
CA GLY A 1045 24.31 -35.74 -4.63
C GLY A 1045 22.99 -35.19 -4.09
N GLY A 1046 22.97 -33.91 -3.70
CA GLY A 1046 21.79 -33.26 -3.10
C GLY A 1046 21.49 -33.64 -1.64
N GLU A 1047 22.34 -34.43 -0.95
CA GLU A 1047 22.19 -34.77 0.47
C GLU A 1047 22.05 -33.54 1.36
N PHE A 1048 22.78 -32.46 1.03
CA PHE A 1048 22.90 -31.23 1.80
C PHE A 1048 22.19 -30.03 1.17
N SER A 1049 21.26 -30.28 0.24
CA SER A 1049 20.43 -29.24 -0.41
C SER A 1049 19.71 -28.31 0.58
N THR A 1050 19.43 -28.79 1.81
CA THR A 1050 18.90 -27.97 2.92
C THR A 1050 19.80 -26.78 3.28
N CYS A 1051 21.13 -26.93 3.20
CA CYS A 1051 22.09 -25.87 3.50
C CYS A 1051 21.94 -24.67 2.54
N PHE A 1052 21.44 -24.93 1.33
CA PHE A 1052 21.27 -23.94 0.27
C PHE A 1052 19.81 -23.49 0.09
N THR A 1053 18.92 -23.81 1.03
CA THR A 1053 17.48 -23.49 0.94
C THR A 1053 17.21 -21.99 0.71
N GLU A 1054 18.06 -21.11 1.24
CA GLU A 1054 17.97 -19.66 1.03
C GLU A 1054 18.18 -19.28 -0.44
N LEU A 1055 19.10 -19.94 -1.14
CA LEU A 1055 19.36 -19.75 -2.57
C LEU A 1055 18.23 -20.37 -3.43
N GLN A 1056 17.78 -21.59 -3.09
CA GLN A 1056 16.63 -22.23 -3.75
C GLN A 1056 15.35 -21.37 -3.65
N LYS A 1057 15.17 -20.72 -2.49
CA LYS A 1057 14.07 -19.79 -2.21
C LYS A 1057 14.21 -18.50 -3.01
N ASP A 1058 15.38 -17.86 -2.98
CA ASP A 1058 15.63 -16.60 -3.69
C ASP A 1058 15.51 -16.75 -5.21
N PHE A 1059 15.92 -17.88 -5.76
CA PHE A 1059 15.74 -18.23 -7.17
C PHE A 1059 14.27 -18.13 -7.60
N ILE A 1060 13.32 -18.62 -6.78
CA ILE A 1060 11.89 -18.60 -7.07
C ILE A 1060 11.22 -17.27 -6.64
N ILE A 1061 11.64 -16.66 -5.53
CA ILE A 1061 11.05 -15.40 -5.02
C ILE A 1061 11.20 -14.27 -6.04
N ALA A 1062 12.31 -14.19 -6.76
CA ALA A 1062 12.55 -13.14 -7.75
C ALA A 1062 11.64 -13.24 -9.01
N ARG A 1063 10.93 -14.35 -9.21
CA ARG A 1063 10.14 -14.61 -10.43
C ARG A 1063 8.73 -13.95 -10.40
N PRO A 1064 8.12 -13.62 -11.57
CA PRO A 1064 6.82 -12.94 -11.64
C PRO A 1064 5.68 -13.67 -10.95
N THR A 1065 4.64 -12.92 -10.56
CA THR A 1065 3.43 -13.47 -9.93
C THR A 1065 2.71 -14.49 -10.82
N LYS A 1066 2.62 -14.24 -12.13
CA LYS A 1066 1.97 -15.16 -13.07
C LYS A 1066 2.73 -16.48 -13.26
N LEU A 1067 4.07 -16.46 -13.21
CA LEU A 1067 4.89 -17.68 -13.15
C LEU A 1067 4.67 -18.44 -11.84
N LYS A 1068 4.54 -17.76 -10.69
CA LYS A 1068 4.15 -18.42 -9.42
C LYS A 1068 2.75 -19.03 -9.48
N SER A 1069 1.83 -18.46 -10.27
CA SER A 1069 0.51 -19.06 -10.56
C SER A 1069 0.60 -20.31 -11.44
N LEU A 1070 1.45 -20.30 -12.48
CA LEU A 1070 1.76 -21.50 -13.27
C LEU A 1070 2.38 -22.62 -12.41
N ILE A 1071 3.30 -22.27 -11.50
CA ILE A 1071 3.89 -23.22 -10.55
C ILE A 1071 2.81 -23.82 -9.62
N ARG A 1072 1.85 -23.03 -9.13
CA ARG A 1072 0.70 -23.57 -8.36
C ARG A 1072 -0.13 -24.55 -9.19
N LEU A 1073 -0.42 -24.22 -10.45
CA LEU A 1073 -1.18 -25.09 -11.34
C LEU A 1073 -0.50 -26.45 -11.52
N LEU A 1074 0.81 -26.45 -11.76
CA LEU A 1074 1.63 -27.66 -11.88
C LEU A 1074 1.69 -28.47 -10.59
N LYS A 1075 1.83 -27.81 -9.42
CA LYS A 1075 1.85 -28.47 -8.12
C LYS A 1075 0.50 -29.10 -7.76
N HIS A 1076 -0.61 -28.43 -8.09
CA HIS A 1076 -1.94 -29.01 -7.96
C HIS A 1076 -2.12 -30.22 -8.89
N TRP A 1077 -1.73 -30.09 -10.16
CA TRP A 1077 -1.79 -31.20 -11.12
C TRP A 1077 -0.98 -32.42 -10.62
N TYR A 1078 0.27 -32.22 -10.24
CA TYR A 1078 1.15 -33.26 -9.71
C TYR A 1078 0.58 -33.90 -8.44
N LYS A 1079 0.09 -33.11 -7.48
CA LYS A 1079 -0.51 -33.64 -6.25
C LYS A 1079 -1.75 -34.48 -6.58
N LYS A 1080 -2.70 -33.93 -7.33
CA LYS A 1080 -4.02 -34.55 -7.51
C LYS A 1080 -4.02 -35.74 -8.47
N TYR A 1081 -3.36 -35.62 -9.62
CA TYR A 1081 -3.46 -36.61 -10.70
C TYR A 1081 -2.29 -37.59 -10.73
N VAL A 1082 -1.10 -37.21 -10.23
CA VAL A 1082 0.09 -38.10 -10.20
C VAL A 1082 0.23 -38.80 -8.84
N ASN A 1083 0.24 -38.04 -7.73
CA ASN A 1083 0.59 -38.56 -6.40
C ASN A 1083 -0.60 -39.22 -5.66
N VAL A 1084 -1.83 -38.71 -5.80
CA VAL A 1084 -2.96 -39.16 -4.96
C VAL A 1084 -3.66 -40.43 -5.47
N ASN A 1085 -3.94 -40.59 -6.78
CA ASN A 1085 -4.95 -41.57 -7.24
C ASN A 1085 -4.57 -42.61 -8.32
N GLN A 1086 -3.42 -42.53 -9.02
CA GLN A 1086 -3.26 -43.37 -10.24
C GLN A 1086 -1.91 -44.07 -10.48
N TYR A 1087 -0.77 -43.49 -10.08
CA TYR A 1087 0.57 -44.04 -10.42
C TYR A 1087 1.38 -44.50 -9.21
N LYS A 1088 1.01 -44.08 -8.00
CA LYS A 1088 1.71 -44.44 -6.76
C LYS A 1088 1.65 -45.94 -6.44
N SER A 1089 0.61 -46.64 -6.92
CA SER A 1089 0.46 -48.10 -6.85
C SER A 1089 1.35 -48.87 -7.83
N GLN A 1090 1.96 -48.19 -8.82
CA GLN A 1090 2.83 -48.80 -9.83
C GLN A 1090 4.33 -48.69 -9.47
N LEU A 1091 4.66 -47.98 -8.39
CA LEU A 1091 6.02 -47.86 -7.86
C LEU A 1091 6.42 -49.13 -7.11
N ARG A 1092 7.56 -49.71 -7.46
CA ARG A 1092 8.16 -50.81 -6.68
C ARG A 1092 8.86 -50.28 -5.43
N SER A 1093 9.15 -51.16 -4.47
CA SER A 1093 9.88 -50.77 -3.25
C SER A 1093 11.23 -50.15 -3.60
N GLY A 1094 11.46 -48.90 -3.17
CA GLY A 1094 12.66 -48.12 -3.48
C GLY A 1094 12.54 -47.19 -4.70
N GLU A 1095 11.50 -47.32 -5.54
CA GLU A 1095 11.24 -46.38 -6.64
C GLU A 1095 10.59 -45.09 -6.14
N SER A 1096 10.86 -43.97 -6.83
CA SER A 1096 10.30 -42.66 -6.50
C SER A 1096 9.79 -41.94 -7.76
N LEU A 1097 8.78 -41.09 -7.60
CA LEU A 1097 8.40 -40.10 -8.63
C LEU A 1097 9.35 -38.88 -8.55
N PRO A 1098 9.55 -38.15 -9.66
CA PRO A 1098 10.38 -36.95 -9.67
C PRO A 1098 9.91 -35.91 -8.64
N PRO A 1099 10.81 -35.23 -7.91
CA PRO A 1099 10.42 -34.34 -6.82
C PRO A 1099 9.62 -33.12 -7.34
N LYS A 1100 8.66 -32.64 -6.54
CA LYS A 1100 7.86 -31.41 -6.82
C LYS A 1100 8.73 -30.25 -7.32
N TYR A 1101 9.92 -30.08 -6.74
CA TYR A 1101 10.86 -29.00 -7.08
C TYR A 1101 11.37 -29.06 -8.52
N ALA A 1102 11.53 -30.25 -9.11
CA ALA A 1102 11.91 -30.38 -10.51
C ALA A 1102 10.85 -29.77 -11.45
N LEU A 1103 9.56 -29.90 -11.12
CA LEU A 1103 8.48 -29.24 -11.86
C LEU A 1103 8.47 -27.72 -11.66
N GLU A 1104 8.85 -27.22 -10.48
CA GLU A 1104 9.03 -25.77 -10.26
C GLU A 1104 10.15 -25.22 -11.16
N LEU A 1105 11.30 -25.92 -11.25
CA LEU A 1105 12.41 -25.52 -12.11
C LEU A 1105 12.08 -25.66 -13.61
N LEU A 1106 11.34 -26.69 -14.03
CA LEU A 1106 10.86 -26.82 -15.41
C LEU A 1106 9.90 -25.69 -15.80
N ALA A 1107 9.05 -25.22 -14.88
CA ALA A 1107 8.20 -24.05 -15.11
C ALA A 1107 9.02 -22.77 -15.28
N VAL A 1108 10.05 -22.59 -14.45
CA VAL A 1108 10.99 -21.45 -14.58
C VAL A 1108 11.72 -21.52 -15.91
N TYR A 1109 12.27 -22.67 -16.29
CA TYR A 1109 12.98 -22.85 -17.56
C TYR A 1109 12.10 -22.60 -18.78
N ALA A 1110 10.89 -23.18 -18.81
CA ALA A 1110 9.92 -22.98 -19.89
C ALA A 1110 9.61 -21.49 -20.10
N TRP A 1111 9.42 -20.75 -18.99
CA TRP A 1111 9.17 -19.31 -19.04
C TRP A 1111 10.42 -18.50 -19.42
N GLU A 1112 11.59 -18.83 -18.88
CA GLU A 1112 12.86 -18.13 -19.16
C GLU A 1112 13.31 -18.27 -20.61
N GLN A 1113 13.05 -19.41 -21.26
CA GLN A 1113 13.41 -19.59 -22.67
C GLN A 1113 12.28 -19.19 -23.62
N GLY A 1114 11.02 -19.42 -23.23
CA GLY A 1114 9.87 -19.34 -24.13
C GLY A 1114 9.04 -18.06 -24.08
N SER A 1115 9.22 -17.22 -23.04
CA SER A 1115 8.42 -16.00 -22.88
C SER A 1115 9.20 -14.83 -22.29
N GLN A 1116 9.76 -14.98 -21.08
CA GLN A 1116 10.32 -13.90 -20.24
C GLN A 1116 9.34 -12.75 -19.91
N GLU A 1117 8.08 -12.80 -20.37
CA GLU A 1117 7.09 -11.76 -20.12
C GLU A 1117 6.48 -11.89 -18.72
N THR A 1118 6.15 -10.77 -18.08
CA THR A 1118 5.48 -10.76 -16.77
C THR A 1118 4.01 -11.17 -16.86
N ASP A 1119 3.39 -11.01 -18.03
CA ASP A 1119 2.02 -11.39 -18.35
C ASP A 1119 1.99 -12.25 -19.62
N PHE A 1120 1.70 -13.54 -19.47
CA PHE A 1120 1.71 -14.55 -20.54
C PHE A 1120 0.45 -15.44 -20.47
N ASP A 1121 0.15 -16.16 -21.54
CA ASP A 1121 -0.99 -17.10 -21.59
C ASP A 1121 -0.75 -18.33 -20.70
N MET A 1122 -1.62 -18.53 -19.69
CA MET A 1122 -1.49 -19.59 -18.70
C MET A 1122 -1.57 -21.00 -19.31
N ALA A 1123 -2.42 -21.19 -20.33
CA ALA A 1123 -2.56 -22.47 -21.02
C ALA A 1123 -1.34 -22.77 -21.90
N LYS A 1124 -0.77 -21.77 -22.57
CA LYS A 1124 0.50 -21.93 -23.31
C LYS A 1124 1.64 -22.30 -22.37
N GLY A 1125 1.77 -21.61 -21.23
CA GLY A 1125 2.79 -21.93 -20.22
C GLY A 1125 2.65 -23.36 -19.67
N PHE A 1126 1.42 -23.74 -19.29
CA PHE A 1126 1.13 -25.09 -18.80
C PHE A 1126 1.41 -26.16 -19.86
N ARG A 1127 0.94 -25.97 -21.10
CA ARG A 1127 1.17 -26.92 -22.20
C ARG A 1127 2.66 -27.04 -22.56
N THR A 1128 3.44 -25.97 -22.45
CA THR A 1128 4.89 -25.98 -22.68
C THR A 1128 5.60 -26.87 -21.66
N VAL A 1129 5.25 -26.77 -20.36
CA VAL A 1129 5.85 -27.64 -19.34
C VAL A 1129 5.45 -29.10 -19.52
N LEU A 1130 4.19 -29.40 -19.87
CA LEU A 1130 3.76 -30.76 -20.21
C LEU A 1130 4.49 -31.31 -21.44
N TRP A 1131 4.82 -30.46 -22.42
CA TRP A 1131 5.62 -30.84 -23.58
C TRP A 1131 7.09 -31.10 -23.21
N LEU A 1132 7.72 -30.28 -22.35
CA LEU A 1132 9.07 -30.53 -21.87
C LEU A 1132 9.16 -31.88 -21.13
N LEU A 1133 8.16 -32.22 -20.31
CA LEU A 1133 8.06 -33.55 -19.69
C LEU A 1133 8.05 -34.66 -20.75
N GLN A 1134 7.22 -34.52 -21.80
CA GLN A 1134 7.19 -35.47 -22.93
C GLN A 1134 8.57 -35.63 -23.61
N GLN A 1135 9.45 -34.62 -23.54
CA GLN A 1135 10.81 -34.64 -24.07
C GLN A 1135 11.92 -34.91 -23.02
N HIS A 1136 11.59 -35.44 -21.83
CA HIS A 1136 12.53 -35.65 -20.71
C HIS A 1136 13.86 -36.34 -21.10
N SER A 1137 13.83 -37.30 -22.02
CA SER A 1137 15.01 -38.04 -22.53
C SER A 1137 16.03 -37.16 -23.28
N GLN A 1138 15.70 -35.90 -23.58
CA GLN A 1138 16.59 -34.93 -24.21
C GLN A 1138 16.97 -33.76 -23.30
N LEU A 1139 16.31 -33.61 -22.13
CA LEU A 1139 16.44 -32.41 -21.30
C LEU A 1139 17.81 -32.29 -20.64
N CYS A 1140 18.48 -31.15 -20.85
CA CYS A 1140 19.72 -30.79 -20.16
C CYS A 1140 19.67 -29.33 -19.70
N ILE A 1141 19.25 -29.13 -18.46
CA ILE A 1141 18.93 -27.82 -17.87
C ILE A 1141 19.82 -27.60 -16.64
N PHE A 1142 20.47 -26.44 -16.60
CA PHE A 1142 21.23 -25.95 -15.47
C PHE A 1142 21.27 -24.42 -15.49
N TRP A 1143 21.66 -23.82 -14.37
CA TRP A 1143 21.87 -22.37 -14.26
C TRP A 1143 23.26 -22.10 -13.68
N THR A 1144 23.83 -20.93 -14.02
CA THR A 1144 25.10 -20.44 -13.44
C THR A 1144 24.88 -19.27 -12.47
N THR A 1145 23.72 -19.27 -11.79
CA THR A 1145 23.28 -18.17 -10.92
C THR A 1145 24.11 -18.11 -9.64
N TYR A 1146 24.30 -19.23 -8.95
CA TYR A 1146 25.04 -19.29 -7.68
C TYR A 1146 26.38 -20.03 -7.77
N TYR A 1147 26.62 -20.81 -8.83
CA TYR A 1147 27.91 -21.42 -9.15
C TYR A 1147 28.24 -21.23 -10.64
N ASP A 1148 29.48 -21.47 -11.06
CA ASP A 1148 29.90 -21.46 -12.47
C ASP A 1148 31.14 -22.33 -12.72
N PHE A 1149 31.66 -22.28 -13.94
CA PHE A 1149 32.82 -23.04 -14.40
C PHE A 1149 34.17 -22.35 -14.11
N GLY A 1150 34.22 -21.29 -13.30
CA GLY A 1150 35.44 -20.54 -13.01
C GLY A 1150 36.41 -21.25 -12.06
N ASN A 1151 35.89 -22.04 -11.11
CA ASN A 1151 36.71 -22.91 -10.25
C ASN A 1151 36.89 -24.28 -10.89
N GLU A 1152 38.13 -24.78 -10.98
CA GLU A 1152 38.47 -26.01 -11.71
C GLU A 1152 37.86 -27.29 -11.11
N THR A 1153 37.62 -27.36 -9.79
CA THR A 1153 36.97 -28.51 -9.15
C THR A 1153 35.47 -28.49 -9.41
N LEU A 1154 34.81 -27.33 -9.29
CA LEU A 1154 33.40 -27.18 -9.68
C LEU A 1154 33.23 -27.44 -11.18
N ARG A 1155 34.10 -26.89 -12.04
CA ARG A 1155 34.06 -27.07 -13.50
C ARG A 1155 34.05 -28.55 -13.88
N ARG A 1156 34.98 -29.34 -13.35
CA ARG A 1156 35.05 -30.79 -13.60
C ARG A 1156 33.81 -31.52 -13.07
N HIS A 1157 33.31 -31.16 -11.90
CA HIS A 1157 32.09 -31.76 -11.34
C HIS A 1157 30.84 -31.43 -12.18
N LEU A 1158 30.62 -30.16 -12.52
CA LEU A 1158 29.53 -29.71 -13.39
C LEU A 1158 29.60 -30.40 -14.76
N ILE A 1159 30.79 -30.51 -15.35
CA ILE A 1159 30.96 -31.25 -16.61
C ILE A 1159 30.52 -32.71 -16.48
N SER A 1160 30.87 -33.36 -15.36
CA SER A 1160 30.45 -34.74 -15.07
C SER A 1160 28.94 -34.86 -14.91
N GLN A 1161 28.28 -33.96 -14.17
CA GLN A 1161 26.82 -33.95 -14.00
C GLN A 1161 26.10 -33.73 -15.34
N LEU A 1162 26.58 -32.80 -16.16
CA LEU A 1162 25.97 -32.49 -17.46
C LEU A 1162 26.15 -33.60 -18.51
N ARG A 1163 27.08 -34.54 -18.30
CA ARG A 1163 27.27 -35.75 -19.11
C ARG A 1163 26.43 -36.95 -18.66
N LYS A 1164 25.71 -36.88 -17.52
CA LYS A 1164 24.83 -37.96 -17.06
C LYS A 1164 23.63 -38.20 -18.01
N PRO A 1165 23.00 -39.40 -17.94
CA PRO A 1165 21.76 -39.71 -18.64
C PRO A 1165 20.65 -38.67 -18.37
N LYS A 1166 19.81 -38.43 -19.38
CA LYS A 1166 18.75 -37.41 -19.31
C LYS A 1166 17.46 -37.99 -18.70
N PRO A 1167 16.60 -37.18 -18.04
CA PRO A 1167 16.69 -35.72 -17.88
C PRO A 1167 17.78 -35.29 -16.89
N VAL A 1168 18.57 -34.30 -17.29
CA VAL A 1168 19.48 -33.58 -16.40
C VAL A 1168 18.83 -32.25 -16.05
N ILE A 1169 18.43 -32.08 -14.79
CA ILE A 1169 17.90 -30.83 -14.23
C ILE A 1169 18.70 -30.55 -12.96
N LEU A 1170 19.71 -29.71 -13.08
CA LEU A 1170 20.59 -29.38 -11.97
C LEU A 1170 19.98 -28.28 -11.09
N ASP A 1171 19.97 -28.48 -9.78
CA ASP A 1171 19.51 -27.48 -8.82
C ASP A 1171 20.36 -26.20 -8.93
N PRO A 1172 19.79 -25.01 -9.22
CA PRO A 1172 20.55 -23.77 -9.34
C PRO A 1172 21.33 -23.39 -8.08
N ALA A 1173 20.96 -23.94 -6.91
CA ALA A 1173 21.56 -23.68 -5.61
C ALA A 1173 22.54 -24.76 -5.13
N ASP A 1174 22.49 -25.98 -5.66
CA ASP A 1174 23.34 -27.11 -5.26
C ASP A 1174 23.91 -27.80 -6.52
N PRO A 1175 25.19 -27.60 -6.86
CA PRO A 1175 25.79 -28.19 -8.07
C PRO A 1175 25.95 -29.71 -8.00
N THR A 1176 25.66 -30.34 -6.85
CA THR A 1176 25.59 -31.80 -6.69
C THR A 1176 24.16 -32.34 -6.81
N GLY A 1177 23.15 -31.47 -6.71
CA GLY A 1177 21.74 -31.80 -6.66
C GLY A 1177 21.12 -32.03 -8.04
N LEU A 1178 21.27 -33.24 -8.59
CA LEU A 1178 20.59 -33.62 -9.83
C LEU A 1178 19.15 -34.05 -9.54
N LEU A 1179 18.17 -33.21 -9.88
CA LEU A 1179 16.78 -33.41 -9.49
C LEU A 1179 16.09 -34.52 -10.30
N GLY A 1180 15.61 -35.55 -9.60
CA GLY A 1180 14.93 -36.69 -10.20
C GLY A 1180 15.86 -37.73 -10.83
N GLU A 1181 17.16 -37.72 -10.50
CA GLU A 1181 18.06 -38.82 -10.84
C GLU A 1181 17.54 -40.14 -10.24
N GLY A 1182 17.31 -41.15 -11.09
CA GLY A 1182 16.74 -42.45 -10.69
C GLY A 1182 15.23 -42.45 -10.41
N SER A 1183 14.50 -41.36 -10.66
CA SER A 1183 13.04 -41.31 -10.51
C SER A 1183 12.29 -41.82 -11.75
N ARG A 1184 11.05 -42.31 -11.55
CA ARG A 1184 10.11 -42.78 -12.57
C ARG A 1184 9.48 -41.62 -13.36
N TRP A 1185 10.29 -40.97 -14.20
CA TRP A 1185 9.84 -39.91 -15.12
C TRP A 1185 8.82 -40.41 -16.15
N ASP A 1186 8.90 -41.68 -16.54
CA ASP A 1186 7.98 -42.34 -17.46
C ASP A 1186 6.51 -42.25 -17.00
N LEU A 1187 6.24 -42.46 -15.71
CA LEU A 1187 4.88 -42.34 -15.14
C LEU A 1187 4.39 -40.88 -15.17
N LEU A 1188 5.28 -39.92 -14.93
CA LEU A 1188 4.96 -38.49 -15.01
C LEU A 1188 4.67 -38.05 -16.46
N VAL A 1189 5.33 -38.67 -17.44
CA VAL A 1189 5.09 -38.43 -18.87
C VAL A 1189 3.74 -38.98 -19.33
N GLN A 1190 3.38 -40.20 -18.92
CA GLN A 1190 2.07 -40.78 -19.23
C GLN A 1190 0.92 -39.86 -18.80
N GLU A 1191 1.00 -39.31 -17.57
CA GLU A 1191 0.00 -38.36 -17.11
C GLU A 1191 0.10 -36.98 -17.79
N ALA A 1192 1.29 -36.54 -18.19
CA ALA A 1192 1.44 -35.30 -18.95
C ALA A 1192 0.82 -35.40 -20.36
N GLU A 1193 0.92 -36.56 -21.01
CA GLU A 1193 0.19 -36.89 -22.24
C GLU A 1193 -1.33 -36.91 -22.03
N ARG A 1194 -1.80 -37.58 -20.95
CA ARG A 1194 -3.23 -37.59 -20.63
C ARG A 1194 -3.76 -36.18 -20.38
N CYS A 1195 -3.03 -35.36 -19.60
CA CYS A 1195 -3.34 -33.96 -19.33
C CYS A 1195 -3.39 -33.10 -20.60
N SER A 1196 -2.50 -33.36 -21.55
CA SER A 1196 -2.41 -32.62 -22.82
C SER A 1196 -3.64 -32.78 -23.72
N ARG A 1197 -4.50 -33.77 -23.46
CA ARG A 1197 -5.75 -34.06 -24.19
C ARG A 1197 -7.02 -33.52 -23.52
N GLN A 1198 -6.89 -32.83 -22.37
CA GLN A 1198 -8.02 -32.34 -21.56
C GLN A 1198 -8.39 -30.89 -21.90
N LYS A 1199 -9.55 -30.40 -21.45
CA LYS A 1199 -10.05 -29.04 -21.72
C LYS A 1199 -9.10 -27.94 -21.24
N CYS A 1200 -8.28 -28.21 -20.22
CA CYS A 1200 -7.23 -27.30 -19.76
C CYS A 1200 -6.09 -27.09 -20.78
N CYS A 1201 -6.03 -27.88 -21.85
CA CYS A 1201 -4.99 -27.83 -22.88
C CYS A 1201 -5.55 -27.75 -24.32
N THR A 1202 -6.87 -27.80 -24.49
CA THR A 1202 -7.57 -27.74 -25.80
C THR A 1202 -8.58 -26.60 -25.83
N ASN A 1203 -8.73 -25.93 -26.98
CA ASN A 1203 -9.71 -24.84 -27.15
C ASN A 1203 -10.65 -25.15 -28.32
N ASN A 1204 -11.92 -24.74 -28.23
CA ASN A 1204 -13.04 -25.28 -29.03
C ASN A 1204 -13.04 -24.95 -30.54
N TYR A 1205 -12.01 -24.31 -31.10
CA TYR A 1205 -12.04 -23.80 -32.49
C TYR A 1205 -10.92 -24.28 -33.42
N VAL A 1206 -9.70 -24.55 -32.96
CA VAL A 1206 -8.63 -25.13 -33.81
C VAL A 1206 -7.69 -26.02 -32.99
N SER A 1207 -7.22 -27.10 -33.62
CA SER A 1207 -6.18 -28.03 -33.17
C SER A 1207 -5.00 -27.38 -32.43
N SER A 1208 -4.52 -28.08 -31.39
CA SER A 1208 -3.21 -27.92 -30.73
C SER A 1208 -2.84 -26.48 -30.31
N ALA A 1209 -3.05 -26.17 -29.02
CA ALA A 1209 -2.58 -24.92 -28.43
C ALA A 1209 -1.06 -24.71 -28.65
N ILE A 1210 -0.70 -23.61 -29.31
CA ILE A 1210 0.69 -23.24 -29.63
C ILE A 1210 1.46 -23.02 -28.32
N ARG A 1211 2.27 -24.02 -27.93
CA ARG A 1211 3.28 -23.93 -26.87
C ARG A 1211 4.33 -22.87 -27.19
N TRP A 1212 5.10 -22.44 -26.20
CA TRP A 1212 6.31 -21.67 -26.48
C TRP A 1212 7.35 -22.53 -27.21
N ASP A 1213 8.18 -21.87 -28.01
CA ASP A 1213 9.39 -22.50 -28.51
C ASP A 1213 10.47 -22.42 -27.44
N VAL A 1214 11.00 -23.58 -27.04
CA VAL A 1214 11.90 -23.75 -25.90
C VAL A 1214 12.92 -24.82 -26.29
N PRO A 1215 14.23 -24.51 -26.21
CA PRO A 1215 15.27 -25.50 -26.46
C PRO A 1215 15.21 -26.61 -25.41
N LEU A 1216 15.59 -27.82 -25.79
CA LEU A 1216 15.65 -28.95 -24.85
C LEU A 1216 16.95 -28.97 -24.03
N GLN A 1217 17.97 -28.20 -24.44
CA GLN A 1217 19.29 -28.19 -23.83
C GLN A 1217 19.85 -26.76 -23.75
N VAL A 1218 20.51 -26.45 -22.64
CA VAL A 1218 21.30 -25.22 -22.49
C VAL A 1218 22.65 -25.40 -23.21
N SER A 1219 23.03 -24.43 -24.05
CA SER A 1219 24.28 -24.50 -24.81
C SER A 1219 25.49 -24.10 -23.96
N TRP A 1220 26.59 -24.83 -24.15
CA TRP A 1220 27.86 -24.63 -23.46
C TRP A 1220 28.98 -25.16 -24.36
N LYS A 1221 30.10 -24.43 -24.46
CA LYS A 1221 31.23 -24.79 -25.34
C LYS A 1221 32.41 -25.29 -24.50
N GLU A 1222 33.06 -26.33 -25.00
CA GLU A 1222 34.22 -26.96 -24.36
C GLU A 1222 35.51 -26.17 -24.67
N GLU A 1223 35.63 -24.96 -24.12
CA GLU A 1223 36.80 -24.10 -24.37
C GLU A 1223 38.06 -24.61 -23.64
N ALA A 1224 39.08 -24.89 -24.45
CA ALA A 1224 40.40 -25.34 -24.01
C ALA A 1224 41.20 -24.24 -23.28
N ARG A 1225 42.27 -24.65 -22.57
CA ARG A 1225 43.03 -23.87 -21.58
C ARG A 1225 43.48 -22.47 -22.07
N PRO A 1226 43.39 -21.41 -21.24
CA PRO A 1226 44.07 -20.15 -21.50
C PRO A 1226 45.60 -20.28 -21.36
N ASN A 1227 46.35 -19.68 -22.28
CA ASN A 1227 47.81 -19.59 -22.24
C ASN A 1227 48.23 -18.37 -21.36
N PRO A 1228 49.24 -18.44 -20.46
CA PRO A 1228 49.49 -17.37 -19.48
C PRO A 1228 50.04 -16.04 -20.05
N GLU A 1229 50.54 -16.04 -21.29
CA GLU A 1229 51.23 -14.89 -21.86
C GLU A 1229 50.37 -14.06 -22.82
N LYS A 1230 49.57 -13.13 -22.27
CA LYS A 1230 49.23 -11.83 -22.88
C LYS A 1230 48.52 -10.89 -21.89
N LYS A 1231 49.10 -9.70 -21.70
CA LYS A 1231 48.46 -8.61 -20.94
C LYS A 1231 47.21 -8.09 -21.67
N PRO A 1232 46.18 -7.59 -20.95
CA PRO A 1232 44.92 -7.19 -21.55
C PRO A 1232 45.06 -5.91 -22.40
N ILE A 1233 44.69 -6.00 -23.67
CA ILE A 1233 44.47 -4.84 -24.55
C ILE A 1233 42.96 -4.67 -24.73
N SER A 1234 42.48 -3.46 -24.50
CA SER A 1234 41.08 -3.08 -24.64
C SER A 1234 40.65 -3.05 -26.11
N PHE A 1235 39.43 -3.53 -26.41
CA PHE A 1235 38.77 -3.24 -27.68
C PHE A 1235 37.30 -2.86 -27.48
N SER A 1236 36.95 -1.72 -28.07
CA SER A 1236 35.63 -1.08 -28.04
C SER A 1236 34.59 -1.81 -28.91
N PRO A 1237 33.27 -1.62 -28.68
CA PRO A 1237 32.23 -2.37 -29.39
C PRO A 1237 32.10 -1.96 -30.87
N ARG A 1238 32.08 -2.94 -31.78
CA ARG A 1238 31.91 -2.70 -33.23
C ARG A 1238 30.44 -2.50 -33.62
N ARG A 1239 30.27 -1.57 -34.56
CA ARG A 1239 29.02 -1.04 -35.14
C ARG A 1239 28.05 -2.08 -35.71
N LYS A 1240 26.75 -1.74 -35.67
CA LYS A 1240 25.69 -2.34 -36.51
C LYS A 1240 26.07 -2.29 -38.00
N ARG A 1241 25.72 -3.34 -38.75
CA ARG A 1241 25.85 -3.37 -40.23
C ARG A 1241 24.91 -2.34 -40.87
N LYS A 1242 25.41 -1.56 -41.84
CA LYS A 1242 24.59 -0.82 -42.81
C LYS A 1242 24.07 -1.79 -43.87
N VAL A 1243 22.81 -1.64 -44.26
CA VAL A 1243 22.30 -2.11 -45.56
C VAL A 1243 22.44 -0.95 -46.55
N LYS A 1244 22.77 -1.25 -47.82
CA LYS A 1244 22.72 -0.30 -48.96
C LYS A 1244 21.58 -0.71 -49.91
N PRO A 1245 21.01 0.22 -50.70
CA PRO A 1245 19.77 0.00 -51.46
C PRO A 1245 19.99 -0.40 -52.92
N GLY A 1246 18.92 -0.89 -53.57
CA GLY A 1246 18.75 -0.88 -55.03
C GLY A 1246 18.09 -2.13 -55.61
N GLY A 1247 17.00 -1.97 -56.39
CA GLY A 1247 16.44 -3.02 -57.24
C GLY A 1247 14.91 -3.14 -57.26
N LEU A 1248 14.26 -2.32 -58.09
CA LEU A 1248 12.93 -2.62 -58.65
C LEU A 1248 13.06 -3.70 -59.74
N PRO A 1249 12.02 -4.50 -59.95
CA PRO A 1249 11.53 -4.77 -61.30
C PRO A 1249 10.21 -4.03 -61.56
N THR A 1250 10.02 -3.63 -62.81
CA THR A 1250 8.72 -3.37 -63.47
C THR A 1250 7.80 -4.60 -63.36
N GLU A 1251 6.47 -4.51 -63.41
CA GLU A 1251 5.57 -3.43 -63.89
C GLU A 1251 4.54 -2.98 -62.83
#